data_AF-A0A2M7CX35-F1
#
_entry.id   AF-A0A2M7CX35-F1
#
_cell.length_a   1.000
_cell.length_b   1.000
_cell.length_c   1.000
_cell.angle_alpha   90.00
_cell.angle_beta   90.00
_cell.angle_gamma   90.00
#
_symmetry.space_group_name_H-M   'P 1'
#
loop_
_entity.id
_entity.type
_entity.pdbx_description
1 polymer ?
#
loop_
_entity_poly.entity_id
_entity_poly.type
_entity_poly.pdbx_seq_one_letter_code
_entity_poly.pdbx_strand_id
1 'polypeptide(L)'
;MEHKPIYILGTNLSHDGSSCLLKDGEIVAAIEKERITRVKHDGGNDFSTVKYCLEKEGITIEDISLIVQNANFEKDEIEIDRYKGDRFFKKDIKVPIVTISHHLAHAYSALGSSNFESCNVVVIDGCGSPFAQCDDVECETLPTKEHILHTPENFWCEKMSIYKYDSNNGLKPQIKEFSEFSHTRREENFSMPTTIHSIGGVYQLVSNYCFGNMDDVGKLMGLAPYGRVNQFNEKIFELKEGRVFNDFSWQRFLDKPFSSYDNFKNDFQHYADIAYCVQDETEKALVYTFKYLEKKFPNENWAYAGGVGLNAVANAKILSKTDIKNLYIQPAAGDNGIALGCAFYGWRKILKQPFKKHDGSSNFGKKYIKQDIYEDVRLQIVQVQNYIEKTAELLSQGKIIAWFDNGSEFGPRALGYRSILADPTKKGVKDFINKEIKKREDFRPFAPAIIKEEVSKYFKNDMESPYMILVNPMREEYQELLSNVVHKDGTSRVQTVESHTNPNFYSLLKSFGEKNSMPILLNTSFNKKGMPIVETLKEAVAFFKEVPIDYLVLDGAIFSKIGMKMNDLNFNDKVTQKIVDFILQIGLPVFKETIKEETFLPGVLVRNGGLAIDEERLLYPGDLLHEAGHLATLTPQKRVEVYNDVSKNAGDELVTLAWSYAAAKYLNLELNILFHDNGYKGDSSWLVEHYRNGGEMGLPLLEWMGLSYGYKRAEKEKVQSFPAMQKWLRDVI
;
A
#
# COMPACT_ATOMS: atom_id res chain seq x y z
N MET A 1 -41.87 -5.78 17.75
CA MET A 1 -40.59 -6.36 18.21
C MET A 1 -39.53 -5.79 17.28
N GLU A 2 -38.49 -5.15 17.82
CA GLU A 2 -37.35 -4.72 17.00
C GLU A 2 -36.74 -5.93 16.30
N HIS A 3 -36.49 -5.80 14.99
CA HIS A 3 -35.84 -6.84 14.20
C HIS A 3 -34.39 -6.97 14.67
N LYS A 4 -34.04 -8.07 15.35
CA LYS A 4 -32.65 -8.34 15.75
C LYS A 4 -31.82 -8.55 14.47
N PRO A 5 -30.72 -7.81 14.26
CA PRO A 5 -29.88 -8.00 13.06
C PRO A 5 -29.32 -9.41 12.97
N ILE A 6 -29.20 -9.92 11.75
CA ILE A 6 -28.56 -11.21 11.47
C ILE A 6 -27.13 -10.95 11.03
N TYR A 7 -26.17 -11.49 11.80
CA TYR A 7 -24.75 -11.36 11.52
C TYR A 7 -24.15 -12.67 10.98
N ILE A 8 -23.44 -12.60 9.85
CA ILE A 8 -22.70 -13.73 9.26
C ILE A 8 -21.23 -13.38 9.19
N LEU A 9 -20.38 -14.20 9.81
CA LEU A 9 -18.93 -14.04 9.77
C LEU A 9 -18.33 -15.04 8.77
N GLY A 10 -17.69 -14.52 7.73
CA GLY A 10 -16.85 -15.29 6.80
C GLY A 10 -15.37 -15.19 7.17
N THR A 11 -14.63 -16.30 7.18
CA THR A 11 -13.17 -16.28 7.39
C THR A 11 -12.41 -17.14 6.37
N ASN A 12 -11.19 -16.71 6.05
CA ASN A 12 -10.26 -17.47 5.22
C ASN A 12 -8.95 -17.74 5.98
N LEU A 13 -8.53 -19.01 6.02
CA LEU A 13 -7.32 -19.48 6.70
C LEU A 13 -6.14 -19.76 5.74
N SER A 14 -6.26 -19.46 4.44
CA SER A 14 -5.18 -19.65 3.47
C SER A 14 -4.06 -18.59 3.59
N HIS A 15 -3.15 -18.53 2.62
CA HIS A 15 -1.99 -17.63 2.58
C HIS A 15 -2.31 -16.15 2.25
N ASP A 16 -3.58 -15.79 2.12
CA ASP A 16 -4.04 -14.39 2.13
C ASP A 16 -5.24 -14.31 3.07
N GLY A 17 -4.96 -14.42 4.37
CA GLY A 17 -5.97 -14.53 5.41
C GLY A 17 -6.86 -13.29 5.46
N SER A 18 -8.15 -13.47 5.64
CA SER A 18 -9.11 -12.36 5.69
C SER A 18 -10.36 -12.72 6.49
N SER A 19 -11.14 -11.70 6.86
CA SER A 19 -12.47 -11.89 7.43
C SER A 19 -13.44 -10.87 6.87
N CYS A 20 -14.72 -11.27 6.80
CA CYS A 20 -15.83 -10.45 6.33
C CYS A 20 -17.03 -10.65 7.24
N LEU A 21 -17.68 -9.55 7.62
CA LEU A 21 -18.89 -9.54 8.43
C LEU A 21 -20.04 -8.97 7.59
N LEU A 22 -21.10 -9.77 7.43
CA LEU A 22 -22.38 -9.31 6.91
C LEU A 22 -23.32 -8.96 8.06
N LYS A 23 -24.11 -7.90 7.87
CA LYS A 23 -25.28 -7.55 8.68
C LYS A 23 -26.49 -7.47 7.76
N ASP A 24 -27.47 -8.33 7.97
CA ASP A 24 -28.71 -8.39 7.17
C ASP A 24 -28.44 -8.44 5.64
N GLY A 25 -27.34 -9.10 5.26
CA GLY A 25 -26.91 -9.32 3.87
C GLY A 25 -25.98 -8.26 3.28
N GLU A 26 -25.66 -7.19 4.03
CA GLU A 26 -24.76 -6.12 3.60
C GLU A 26 -23.38 -6.27 4.26
N ILE A 27 -22.30 -5.99 3.52
CA ILE A 27 -20.94 -6.01 4.06
C ILE A 27 -20.76 -4.81 4.98
N VAL A 28 -20.64 -5.05 6.28
CA VAL A 28 -20.37 -4.00 7.28
C VAL A 28 -18.90 -3.92 7.67
N ALA A 29 -18.15 -5.01 7.52
CA ALA A 29 -16.70 -5.04 7.72
C ALA A 29 -16.04 -6.09 6.83
N ALA A 30 -14.88 -5.79 6.29
CA ALA A 30 -13.97 -6.79 5.76
C ALA A 30 -12.54 -6.27 5.82
N ILE A 31 -11.58 -7.15 6.12
CA ILE A 31 -10.18 -6.77 6.24
C ILE A 31 -9.25 -7.94 5.90
N GLU A 32 -8.17 -7.63 5.20
CA GLU A 32 -7.07 -8.57 4.93
C GLU A 32 -6.10 -8.56 6.10
N LYS A 33 -5.62 -9.74 6.50
CA LYS A 33 -4.72 -9.90 7.65
C LYS A 33 -3.43 -9.12 7.49
N GLU A 34 -2.88 -9.07 6.27
CA GLU A 34 -1.67 -8.29 5.97
C GLU A 34 -1.79 -6.80 6.32
N ARG A 35 -2.99 -6.23 6.23
CA ARG A 35 -3.24 -4.82 6.59
C ARG A 35 -3.04 -4.58 8.08
N ILE A 36 -3.31 -5.59 8.91
CA ILE A 36 -3.20 -5.52 10.37
C ILE A 36 -1.80 -5.93 10.84
N THR A 37 -1.30 -7.07 10.36
CA THR A 37 -0.03 -7.64 10.84
C THR A 37 1.19 -7.01 10.19
N ARG A 38 0.99 -6.27 9.11
CA ARG A 38 2.03 -5.59 8.32
C ARG A 38 3.00 -6.56 7.62
N VAL A 39 2.63 -7.84 7.54
CA VAL A 39 3.33 -8.89 6.79
C VAL A 39 2.54 -9.15 5.50
N LYS A 40 3.18 -8.97 4.32
CA LYS A 40 2.51 -9.22 3.03
C LYS A 40 2.13 -10.69 2.89
N HIS A 41 0.96 -10.97 2.33
CA HIS A 41 0.45 -12.33 2.15
C HIS A 41 0.42 -13.13 3.46
N ASP A 42 0.06 -12.45 4.56
CA ASP A 42 -0.12 -13.13 5.84
C ASP A 42 -1.44 -13.90 5.86
N GLY A 43 -1.40 -15.09 6.45
CA GLY A 43 -2.44 -16.09 6.35
C GLY A 43 -2.62 -16.92 7.62
N GLY A 44 -3.36 -18.02 7.54
CA GLY A 44 -3.59 -18.89 8.69
C GLY A 44 -4.51 -18.25 9.74
N ASN A 45 -4.00 -18.02 10.96
CA ASN A 45 -4.81 -17.59 12.12
C ASN A 45 -5.68 -16.33 11.81
N ASP A 46 -6.99 -16.41 12.05
CA ASP A 46 -7.99 -15.37 11.74
C ASP A 46 -8.37 -14.46 12.92
N PHE A 47 -7.72 -14.60 14.10
CA PHE A 47 -8.09 -13.86 15.30
C PHE A 47 -8.07 -12.35 15.12
N SER A 48 -7.00 -11.81 14.51
CA SER A 48 -6.86 -10.36 14.34
C SER A 48 -7.89 -9.77 13.38
N THR A 49 -8.22 -10.49 12.31
CA THR A 49 -9.20 -10.04 11.30
C THR A 49 -10.63 -10.18 11.82
N VAL A 50 -10.95 -11.25 12.57
CA VAL A 50 -12.24 -11.41 13.24
C VAL A 50 -12.43 -10.33 14.29
N LYS A 51 -11.44 -10.13 15.18
CA LYS A 51 -11.45 -9.07 16.20
C LYS A 51 -11.70 -7.70 15.57
N TYR A 52 -11.00 -7.39 14.47
CA TYR A 52 -11.18 -6.14 13.76
C TYR A 52 -12.63 -5.94 13.28
N CYS A 53 -13.25 -6.98 12.69
CA CYS A 53 -14.62 -6.91 12.20
C CYS A 53 -15.64 -6.70 13.33
N LEU A 54 -15.50 -7.46 14.42
CA LEU A 54 -16.35 -7.35 15.61
C LEU A 54 -16.23 -5.95 16.25
N GLU A 55 -15.01 -5.44 16.42
CA GLU A 55 -14.78 -4.09 16.96
C GLU A 55 -15.32 -2.98 16.06
N LYS A 56 -15.25 -3.15 14.73
CA LYS A 56 -15.78 -2.14 13.80
C LYS A 56 -17.30 -1.99 13.96
N GLU A 57 -18.00 -3.10 14.14
CA GLU A 57 -19.47 -3.13 14.29
C GLU A 57 -19.92 -2.93 15.75
N GLY A 58 -19.02 -3.04 16.73
CA GLY A 58 -19.33 -2.88 18.14
C GLY A 58 -20.08 -4.07 18.74
N ILE A 59 -19.85 -5.28 18.22
CA ILE A 59 -20.51 -6.52 18.66
C ILE A 59 -19.50 -7.54 19.20
N THR A 60 -20.03 -8.59 19.80
CA THR A 60 -19.25 -9.73 20.32
C THR A 60 -19.42 -10.96 19.46
N ILE A 61 -18.62 -12.01 19.70
CA ILE A 61 -18.75 -13.26 18.94
C ILE A 61 -20.12 -13.92 19.20
N GLU A 62 -20.72 -13.69 20.37
CA GLU A 62 -22.03 -14.18 20.78
C GLU A 62 -23.20 -13.57 19.98
N ASP A 63 -22.98 -12.43 19.32
CA ASP A 63 -23.98 -11.79 18.45
C ASP A 63 -24.02 -12.39 17.04
N ILE A 64 -22.99 -13.16 16.67
CA ILE A 64 -22.89 -13.81 15.35
C ILE A 64 -23.92 -14.94 15.26
N SER A 65 -24.68 -14.96 14.15
CA SER A 65 -25.70 -15.97 13.90
C SER A 65 -25.13 -17.23 13.22
N LEU A 66 -24.11 -17.06 12.39
CA LEU A 66 -23.44 -18.15 11.67
C LEU A 66 -22.01 -17.74 11.32
N ILE A 67 -21.09 -18.67 11.49
CA ILE A 67 -19.73 -18.56 10.99
C ILE A 67 -19.58 -19.50 9.80
N VAL A 68 -19.01 -18.99 8.71
CA VAL A 68 -18.59 -19.78 7.56
C VAL A 68 -17.10 -19.57 7.35
N GLN A 69 -16.34 -20.65 7.28
CA GLN A 69 -14.89 -20.57 7.12
C GLN A 69 -14.42 -21.38 5.91
N ASN A 70 -13.29 -21.00 5.37
CA ASN A 70 -12.54 -21.79 4.40
C ASN A 70 -11.17 -22.15 4.96
N ALA A 71 -10.81 -23.41 4.79
CA ALA A 71 -9.52 -23.96 5.19
C ALA A 71 -9.04 -24.90 4.07
N ASN A 72 -8.32 -24.35 3.10
CA ASN A 72 -7.85 -25.16 1.97
C ASN A 72 -6.90 -26.26 2.47
N PHE A 73 -7.08 -27.50 1.98
CA PHE A 73 -6.41 -28.74 2.43
C PHE A 73 -6.77 -29.27 3.82
N GLU A 74 -7.56 -28.53 4.60
CA GLU A 74 -7.82 -28.85 6.02
C GLU A 74 -9.31 -28.83 6.36
N LYS A 75 -10.18 -28.85 5.35
CA LYS A 75 -11.61 -28.61 5.53
C LYS A 75 -12.26 -29.52 6.59
N ASP A 76 -11.89 -30.79 6.58
CA ASP A 76 -12.51 -31.82 7.43
C ASP A 76 -11.90 -31.87 8.85
N GLU A 77 -10.65 -31.43 9.01
CA GLU A 77 -9.94 -31.43 10.28
C GLU A 77 -9.02 -30.20 10.36
N ILE A 78 -9.54 -29.14 10.99
CA ILE A 78 -8.78 -27.93 11.28
C ILE A 78 -8.19 -28.07 12.68
N GLU A 79 -6.90 -28.37 12.76
CA GLU A 79 -6.19 -28.40 14.04
C GLU A 79 -6.13 -27.00 14.65
N ILE A 80 -6.75 -26.82 15.82
CA ILE A 80 -6.80 -25.54 16.53
C ILE A 80 -5.37 -25.01 16.81
N ASP A 81 -4.46 -25.91 17.16
CA ASP A 81 -3.07 -25.57 17.54
C ASP A 81 -2.15 -25.32 16.33
N ARG A 82 -2.59 -25.64 15.10
CA ARG A 82 -1.80 -25.41 13.88
C ARG A 82 -1.52 -23.93 13.65
N TYR A 83 -2.50 -23.08 13.94
CA TYR A 83 -2.38 -21.64 13.74
C TYR A 83 -1.96 -20.96 15.04
N LYS A 84 -0.64 -20.92 15.32
CA LYS A 84 -0.03 -20.29 16.50
C LYS A 84 -0.84 -19.08 17.02
N GLY A 85 -1.32 -19.16 18.26
CA GLY A 85 -2.10 -18.12 18.92
C GLY A 85 -3.57 -18.48 19.16
N ASP A 86 -4.32 -17.58 19.78
CA ASP A 86 -5.74 -17.78 20.05
C ASP A 86 -6.59 -17.74 18.78
N ARG A 87 -7.76 -18.39 18.81
CA ARG A 87 -8.86 -18.17 17.87
C ARG A 87 -10.16 -17.96 18.65
N PHE A 88 -11.12 -17.26 18.07
CA PHE A 88 -12.46 -17.12 18.65
C PHE A 88 -13.25 -18.43 18.60
N PHE A 89 -12.91 -19.34 17.68
CA PHE A 89 -13.64 -20.58 17.42
C PHE A 89 -13.15 -21.71 18.32
N LYS A 90 -13.29 -21.54 19.63
CA LYS A 90 -12.94 -22.56 20.64
C LYS A 90 -13.95 -23.71 20.62
N LYS A 91 -13.58 -24.85 21.20
CA LYS A 91 -14.43 -26.08 21.24
C LYS A 91 -15.81 -25.85 21.87
N ASP A 92 -15.97 -24.84 22.72
CA ASP A 92 -17.18 -24.49 23.46
C ASP A 92 -18.01 -23.36 22.81
N ILE A 93 -17.64 -22.89 21.62
CA ILE A 93 -18.42 -21.87 20.89
C ILE A 93 -19.84 -22.37 20.60
N LYS A 94 -20.84 -21.53 20.89
CA LYS A 94 -22.27 -21.85 20.66
C LYS A 94 -22.74 -21.49 19.25
N VAL A 95 -22.01 -20.62 18.57
CA VAL A 95 -22.33 -20.16 17.21
C VAL A 95 -22.06 -21.30 16.23
N PRO A 96 -23.00 -21.65 15.34
CA PRO A 96 -22.78 -22.69 14.34
C PRO A 96 -21.65 -22.30 13.38
N ILE A 97 -20.82 -23.28 13.03
CA ILE A 97 -19.70 -23.11 12.09
C ILE A 97 -19.91 -24.05 10.91
N VAL A 98 -19.72 -23.54 9.69
CA VAL A 98 -19.70 -24.31 8.44
C VAL A 98 -18.36 -24.09 7.74
N THR A 99 -17.69 -25.16 7.34
CA THR A 99 -16.48 -25.07 6.51
C THR A 99 -16.81 -25.43 5.07
N ILE A 100 -16.41 -24.60 4.09
CA ILE A 100 -16.69 -24.82 2.66
C ILE A 100 -15.43 -24.94 1.81
N SER A 101 -15.55 -25.57 0.64
CA SER A 101 -14.47 -25.75 -0.34
C SER A 101 -14.01 -24.44 -1.00
N HIS A 102 -12.75 -24.43 -1.47
CA HIS A 102 -12.04 -23.24 -1.95
C HIS A 102 -12.69 -22.56 -3.15
N HIS A 103 -12.91 -23.29 -4.25
CA HIS A 103 -13.53 -22.68 -5.43
C HIS A 103 -15.00 -22.32 -5.21
N LEU A 104 -15.69 -23.00 -4.30
CA LEU A 104 -17.06 -22.64 -3.94
C LEU A 104 -17.08 -21.29 -3.24
N ALA A 105 -16.15 -21.04 -2.32
CA ALA A 105 -16.00 -19.74 -1.68
C ALA A 105 -15.66 -18.65 -2.72
N HIS A 106 -14.71 -18.88 -3.62
CA HIS A 106 -14.42 -17.95 -4.73
C HIS A 106 -15.66 -17.63 -5.57
N ALA A 107 -16.46 -18.64 -5.91
CA ALA A 107 -17.66 -18.42 -6.71
C ALA A 107 -18.68 -17.53 -5.98
N TYR A 108 -18.92 -17.75 -4.68
CA TYR A 108 -19.81 -16.90 -3.89
C TYR A 108 -19.25 -15.49 -3.68
N SER A 109 -17.92 -15.31 -3.64
CA SER A 109 -17.32 -13.99 -3.49
C SER A 109 -17.64 -13.11 -4.71
N ALA A 110 -17.49 -13.65 -5.92
CA ALA A 110 -17.83 -12.95 -7.16
C ALA A 110 -19.34 -12.74 -7.32
N LEU A 111 -20.16 -13.72 -6.93
CA LEU A 111 -21.62 -13.62 -7.04
C LEU A 111 -22.18 -12.51 -6.15
N GLY A 112 -21.82 -12.52 -4.86
CA GLY A 112 -22.38 -11.60 -3.88
C GLY A 112 -22.05 -10.13 -4.14
N SER A 113 -21.02 -9.85 -4.92
CA SER A 113 -20.59 -8.48 -5.28
C SER A 113 -20.91 -8.07 -6.72
N SER A 114 -21.35 -8.98 -7.59
CA SER A 114 -21.62 -8.70 -9.02
C SER A 114 -22.96 -8.05 -9.35
N ASN A 115 -23.95 -8.14 -8.45
CA ASN A 115 -25.36 -7.76 -8.68
C ASN A 115 -26.11 -8.53 -9.79
N PHE A 116 -25.53 -9.58 -10.38
CA PHE A 116 -26.23 -10.35 -11.41
C PHE A 116 -27.33 -11.23 -10.83
N GLU A 117 -28.53 -11.20 -11.42
CA GLU A 117 -29.62 -12.10 -11.07
C GLU A 117 -29.48 -13.48 -11.73
N SER A 118 -28.81 -13.53 -12.90
CA SER A 118 -28.36 -14.77 -13.53
C SER A 118 -27.04 -14.51 -14.26
N CYS A 119 -26.08 -15.41 -14.08
CA CYS A 119 -24.77 -15.36 -14.72
C CYS A 119 -24.11 -16.74 -14.74
N ASN A 120 -23.05 -16.88 -15.53
CA ASN A 120 -22.06 -17.91 -15.29
C ASN A 120 -20.99 -17.40 -14.32
N VAL A 121 -20.41 -18.28 -13.53
CA VAL A 121 -19.28 -17.95 -12.64
C VAL A 121 -18.11 -18.83 -13.03
N VAL A 122 -16.96 -18.20 -13.22
CA VAL A 122 -15.70 -18.87 -13.55
C VAL A 122 -14.74 -18.65 -12.39
N VAL A 123 -14.08 -19.73 -11.96
CA VAL A 123 -13.00 -19.68 -10.98
C VAL A 123 -11.77 -20.33 -11.61
N ILE A 124 -10.68 -19.56 -11.75
CA ILE A 124 -9.38 -20.05 -12.23
C ILE A 124 -8.32 -19.60 -11.24
N ASP A 125 -7.71 -20.56 -10.57
CA ASP A 125 -6.79 -20.30 -9.45
C ASP A 125 -5.48 -21.07 -9.57
N GLY A 126 -4.53 -20.76 -8.70
CA GLY A 126 -3.30 -21.54 -8.57
C GLY A 126 -3.60 -22.99 -8.20
N CYS A 127 -4.36 -23.19 -7.13
CA CYS A 127 -4.82 -24.49 -6.62
C CYS A 127 -6.02 -24.27 -5.68
N GLY A 128 -7.11 -24.99 -5.90
CA GLY A 128 -8.23 -25.04 -4.95
C GLY A 128 -8.18 -26.28 -4.06
N SER A 129 -9.35 -26.78 -3.67
CA SER A 129 -9.44 -27.88 -2.72
C SER A 129 -9.07 -29.23 -3.35
N PRO A 130 -8.55 -30.17 -2.54
CA PRO A 130 -8.48 -31.57 -2.95
C PRO A 130 -9.86 -32.08 -3.35
N PHE A 131 -9.91 -33.02 -4.30
CA PHE A 131 -11.18 -33.61 -4.78
C PHE A 131 -12.08 -34.09 -3.63
N ALA A 132 -11.51 -34.76 -2.63
CA ALA A 132 -12.25 -35.28 -1.48
C ALA A 132 -12.86 -34.19 -0.57
N GLN A 133 -12.33 -32.96 -0.62
CA GLN A 133 -12.77 -31.82 0.20
C GLN A 133 -13.71 -30.87 -0.55
N CYS A 134 -14.12 -31.22 -1.77
CA CYS A 134 -15.03 -30.38 -2.56
C CYS A 134 -16.50 -30.66 -2.20
N ASP A 135 -17.26 -29.62 -1.84
CA ASP A 135 -18.68 -29.75 -1.42
C ASP A 135 -19.66 -29.95 -2.60
N ASP A 136 -19.19 -29.77 -3.83
CA ASP A 136 -20.02 -29.44 -4.99
C ASP A 136 -19.55 -30.14 -6.28
N VAL A 137 -19.21 -31.43 -6.18
CA VAL A 137 -18.72 -32.26 -7.30
C VAL A 137 -19.83 -32.97 -8.10
N GLU A 138 -21.09 -32.64 -7.85
CA GLU A 138 -22.24 -33.20 -8.58
C GLU A 138 -22.43 -32.51 -9.95
N CYS A 139 -21.42 -32.63 -10.80
CA CYS A 139 -21.36 -32.08 -12.16
C CYS A 139 -20.35 -32.83 -13.04
N GLU A 140 -20.12 -32.35 -14.26
CA GLU A 140 -19.03 -32.85 -15.10
C GLU A 140 -17.69 -32.61 -14.37
N THR A 141 -16.93 -33.69 -14.14
CA THR A 141 -15.62 -33.65 -13.49
C THR A 141 -14.56 -34.05 -14.51
N LEU A 142 -13.48 -33.27 -14.61
CA LEU A 142 -12.42 -33.48 -15.59
C LEU A 142 -11.04 -33.53 -14.90
N PRO A 143 -10.28 -34.64 -14.98
CA PRO A 143 -10.67 -35.94 -15.54
C PRO A 143 -11.85 -36.55 -14.77
N THR A 144 -12.43 -37.64 -15.27
CA THR A 144 -13.65 -38.21 -14.69
C THR A 144 -13.47 -38.54 -13.21
N LYS A 145 -14.55 -38.43 -12.43
CA LYS A 145 -14.58 -38.82 -11.01
C LYS A 145 -14.02 -40.22 -10.79
N GLU A 146 -14.37 -41.15 -11.68
CA GLU A 146 -13.85 -42.51 -11.67
C GLU A 146 -12.32 -42.54 -11.83
N HIS A 147 -11.76 -41.78 -12.77
CA HIS A 147 -10.31 -41.70 -12.96
C HIS A 147 -9.58 -41.17 -11.71
N ILE A 148 -10.09 -40.10 -11.10
CA ILE A 148 -9.51 -39.52 -9.88
C ILE A 148 -9.51 -40.53 -8.73
N LEU A 149 -10.65 -41.22 -8.51
CA LEU A 149 -10.78 -42.20 -7.43
C LEU A 149 -9.91 -43.45 -7.63
N HIS A 150 -9.63 -43.85 -8.88
CA HIS A 150 -8.77 -44.99 -9.20
C HIS A 150 -7.28 -44.64 -9.34
N THR A 151 -6.90 -43.37 -9.19
CA THR A 151 -5.49 -42.92 -9.20
C THR A 151 -5.08 -42.29 -7.85
N PRO A 152 -5.25 -42.98 -6.72
CA PRO A 152 -5.11 -42.40 -5.38
C PRO A 152 -3.68 -42.00 -5.01
N GLU A 153 -2.66 -42.54 -5.70
CA GLU A 153 -1.27 -42.11 -5.51
C GLU A 153 -1.05 -40.63 -5.90
N ASN A 154 -1.97 -40.07 -6.70
CA ASN A 154 -1.91 -38.67 -7.13
C ASN A 154 -2.86 -37.81 -6.32
N PHE A 155 -2.33 -36.72 -5.77
CA PHE A 155 -3.12 -35.74 -5.05
C PHE A 155 -3.80 -34.78 -6.04
N TRP A 156 -5.10 -34.95 -6.28
CA TRP A 156 -5.86 -34.15 -7.26
C TRP A 156 -6.53 -32.94 -6.61
N CYS A 157 -6.23 -31.75 -7.11
CA CYS A 157 -6.78 -30.50 -6.60
C CYS A 157 -7.50 -29.71 -7.69
N GLU A 158 -8.50 -28.92 -7.28
CA GLU A 158 -9.22 -28.02 -8.19
C GLU A 158 -8.23 -27.08 -8.88
N LYS A 159 -8.44 -26.90 -10.18
CA LYS A 159 -7.68 -25.96 -11.01
C LYS A 159 -8.61 -24.93 -11.65
N MET A 160 -9.78 -25.37 -12.10
CA MET A 160 -10.81 -24.50 -12.65
C MET A 160 -12.20 -25.00 -12.28
N SER A 161 -13.14 -24.09 -12.04
CA SER A 161 -14.54 -24.45 -11.80
C SER A 161 -15.49 -23.48 -12.48
N ILE A 162 -16.57 -24.02 -13.03
CA ILE A 162 -17.60 -23.29 -13.75
C ILE A 162 -18.94 -23.56 -13.10
N TYR A 163 -19.70 -22.50 -12.88
CA TYR A 163 -21.01 -22.55 -12.27
C TYR A 163 -22.02 -21.79 -13.10
N LYS A 164 -23.28 -22.20 -12.97
CA LYS A 164 -24.44 -21.45 -13.43
C LYS A 164 -25.21 -20.94 -12.22
N TYR A 165 -25.49 -19.65 -12.20
CA TYR A 165 -26.28 -19.00 -11.17
C TYR A 165 -27.59 -18.46 -11.73
N ASP A 166 -28.64 -18.60 -10.93
CA ASP A 166 -29.93 -17.97 -11.12
C ASP A 166 -30.54 -17.64 -9.75
N SER A 167 -31.13 -16.46 -9.60
CA SER A 167 -31.66 -15.95 -8.34
C SER A 167 -32.81 -16.80 -7.77
N ASN A 168 -33.47 -17.60 -8.59
CA ASN A 168 -34.52 -18.53 -8.14
C ASN A 168 -33.95 -19.92 -7.83
N ASN A 169 -32.96 -20.37 -8.60
CA ASN A 169 -32.43 -21.74 -8.53
C ASN A 169 -31.12 -21.89 -7.75
N GLY A 170 -30.51 -20.79 -7.33
CA GLY A 170 -29.22 -20.75 -6.66
C GLY A 170 -28.04 -21.07 -7.58
N LEU A 171 -26.88 -21.30 -6.96
CA LEU A 171 -25.66 -21.68 -7.67
C LEU A 171 -25.60 -23.19 -7.92
N LYS A 172 -25.30 -23.59 -9.16
CA LYS A 172 -25.09 -24.99 -9.54
C LYS A 172 -23.75 -25.17 -10.25
N PRO A 173 -22.90 -26.12 -9.83
CA PRO A 173 -21.68 -26.44 -10.56
C PRO A 173 -22.03 -27.01 -11.95
N GLN A 174 -21.22 -26.71 -12.95
CA GLN A 174 -21.36 -27.19 -14.32
C GLN A 174 -20.18 -28.06 -14.71
N ILE A 175 -18.96 -27.55 -14.48
CA ILE A 175 -17.70 -28.27 -14.72
C ILE A 175 -16.77 -28.00 -13.54
N LYS A 176 -16.11 -29.05 -13.05
CA LYS A 176 -14.96 -28.91 -12.16
C LYS A 176 -13.78 -29.64 -12.76
N GLU A 177 -12.72 -28.89 -13.04
CA GLU A 177 -11.47 -29.41 -13.56
C GLU A 177 -10.45 -29.53 -12.44
N PHE A 178 -9.85 -30.73 -12.36
CA PHE A 178 -8.83 -31.12 -11.42
C PHE A 178 -7.53 -31.42 -12.13
N SER A 179 -6.43 -31.24 -11.42
CA SER A 179 -5.09 -31.59 -11.89
C SER A 179 -4.30 -32.18 -10.73
N GLU A 180 -3.36 -33.06 -11.04
CA GLU A 180 -2.41 -33.59 -10.07
C GLU A 180 -1.59 -32.46 -9.45
N PHE A 181 -1.33 -32.55 -8.15
CA PHE A 181 -0.49 -31.63 -7.41
C PHE A 181 0.99 -31.93 -7.67
N SER A 182 1.79 -30.89 -7.90
CA SER A 182 3.15 -31.00 -8.45
C SER A 182 4.12 -31.90 -7.70
N HIS A 183 3.94 -32.04 -6.38
CA HIS A 183 4.85 -32.83 -5.53
C HIS A 183 4.87 -34.32 -5.89
N THR A 184 3.97 -34.78 -6.78
CA THR A 184 3.98 -36.12 -7.35
C THR A 184 5.03 -36.30 -8.46
N ARG A 185 5.60 -35.22 -9.03
CA ARG A 185 6.62 -35.27 -10.10
C ARG A 185 7.99 -34.81 -9.60
N ARG A 186 8.97 -35.72 -9.60
CA ARG A 186 10.34 -35.48 -9.09
C ARG A 186 11.40 -35.17 -10.17
N GLU A 187 11.03 -35.19 -11.45
CA GLU A 187 11.99 -35.23 -12.57
C GLU A 187 12.14 -33.91 -13.35
N GLU A 188 11.66 -32.77 -12.82
CA GLU A 188 11.67 -31.48 -13.52
C GLU A 188 12.72 -30.50 -12.98
N ASN A 189 13.36 -29.72 -13.88
CA ASN A 189 14.36 -28.70 -13.51
C ASN A 189 13.77 -27.59 -12.62
N PHE A 190 12.48 -27.29 -12.80
CA PHE A 190 11.73 -26.35 -11.99
C PHE A 190 10.40 -26.99 -11.58
N SER A 191 10.21 -27.23 -10.29
CA SER A 191 8.97 -27.81 -9.78
C SER A 191 7.84 -26.78 -9.84
N MET A 192 6.69 -27.19 -10.38
CA MET A 192 5.46 -26.40 -10.34
C MET A 192 5.07 -26.11 -8.87
N PRO A 193 4.65 -24.88 -8.51
CA PRO A 193 4.33 -24.56 -7.12
C PRO A 193 2.96 -25.11 -6.68
N THR A 194 2.11 -25.50 -7.62
CA THR A 194 0.71 -25.89 -7.39
C THR A 194 0.33 -27.14 -8.19
N THR A 195 -0.78 -27.14 -8.93
CA THR A 195 -1.13 -28.27 -9.81
C THR A 195 -0.35 -28.21 -11.12
N ILE A 196 -0.03 -29.38 -11.69
CA ILE A 196 0.84 -29.52 -12.86
C ILE A 196 0.30 -28.83 -14.13
N HIS A 197 -1.00 -28.56 -14.20
CA HIS A 197 -1.62 -27.89 -15.34
C HIS A 197 -2.17 -26.49 -15.00
N SER A 198 -1.83 -25.94 -13.84
CA SER A 198 -2.31 -24.63 -13.39
C SER A 198 -1.77 -23.48 -14.22
N ILE A 199 -2.65 -22.63 -14.76
CA ILE A 199 -2.26 -21.35 -15.38
C ILE A 199 -1.61 -20.44 -14.33
N GLY A 200 -2.23 -20.32 -13.16
CA GLY A 200 -1.69 -19.53 -12.05
C GLY A 200 -0.35 -20.07 -11.58
N GLY A 201 -0.21 -21.39 -11.48
CA GLY A 201 1.04 -22.06 -11.10
C GLY A 201 2.19 -21.78 -12.08
N VAL A 202 1.94 -21.81 -13.39
CA VAL A 202 2.95 -21.44 -14.39
C VAL A 202 3.37 -19.99 -14.23
N TYR A 203 2.41 -19.09 -14.03
CA TYR A 203 2.68 -17.67 -13.87
C TYR A 203 3.48 -17.38 -12.58
N GLN A 204 3.18 -18.07 -11.48
CA GLN A 204 3.94 -18.03 -10.22
C GLN A 204 5.35 -18.60 -10.38
N LEU A 205 5.50 -19.71 -11.12
CA LEU A 205 6.79 -20.31 -11.42
C LEU A 205 7.72 -19.31 -12.12
N VAL A 206 7.20 -18.63 -13.15
CA VAL A 206 7.99 -17.63 -13.88
C VAL A 206 8.23 -16.38 -13.04
N SER A 207 7.30 -15.98 -12.18
CA SER A 207 7.56 -14.92 -11.19
C SER A 207 8.74 -15.27 -10.29
N ASN A 208 8.77 -16.50 -9.77
CA ASN A 208 9.88 -16.98 -8.96
C ASN A 208 11.20 -17.01 -9.74
N TYR A 209 11.15 -17.47 -10.99
CA TYR A 209 12.32 -17.47 -11.87
C TYR A 209 12.87 -16.04 -12.11
N CYS A 210 11.99 -15.05 -12.32
CA CYS A 210 12.40 -13.67 -12.61
C CYS A 210 12.81 -12.86 -11.37
N PHE A 211 12.24 -13.15 -10.20
CA PHE A 211 12.35 -12.29 -9.01
C PHE A 211 12.75 -13.01 -7.72
N GLY A 212 12.88 -14.33 -7.73
CA GLY A 212 13.08 -15.15 -6.53
C GLY A 212 11.86 -15.16 -5.59
N ASN A 213 10.68 -14.80 -6.10
CA ASN A 213 9.45 -14.75 -5.32
C ASN A 213 8.22 -15.11 -6.19
N MET A 214 7.43 -16.09 -5.73
CA MET A 214 6.20 -16.54 -6.39
C MET A 214 5.06 -15.52 -6.33
N ASP A 215 5.01 -14.66 -5.31
CA ASP A 215 3.91 -13.71 -5.08
C ASP A 215 4.07 -12.40 -5.86
N ASP A 216 5.20 -12.24 -6.55
CA ASP A 216 5.52 -11.04 -7.33
C ASP A 216 4.93 -11.06 -8.75
N VAL A 217 3.88 -11.85 -8.98
CA VAL A 217 3.16 -12.00 -10.27
C VAL A 217 2.71 -10.65 -10.86
N GLY A 218 2.32 -9.69 -10.02
CA GLY A 218 1.97 -8.35 -10.49
C GLY A 218 3.16 -7.57 -11.07
N LYS A 219 4.40 -7.89 -10.66
CA LYS A 219 5.62 -7.35 -11.29
C LYS A 219 5.89 -8.03 -12.62
N LEU A 220 5.66 -9.34 -12.71
CA LEU A 220 5.82 -10.09 -13.95
C LEU A 220 4.94 -9.51 -15.05
N MET A 221 3.68 -9.22 -14.72
CA MET A 221 2.74 -8.52 -15.61
C MET A 221 3.26 -7.14 -16.04
N GLY A 222 3.88 -6.39 -15.12
CA GLY A 222 4.47 -5.07 -15.42
C GLY A 222 5.79 -5.14 -16.21
N LEU A 223 6.50 -6.27 -16.16
CA LEU A 223 7.74 -6.51 -16.89
C LEU A 223 7.46 -6.93 -18.35
N ALA A 224 6.37 -7.67 -18.58
CA ALA A 224 6.02 -8.21 -19.89
C ALA A 224 6.02 -7.20 -21.06
N PRO A 225 5.53 -5.94 -20.93
CA PRO A 225 5.59 -4.95 -22.00
C PRO A 225 7.01 -4.55 -22.45
N TYR A 226 8.04 -4.91 -21.69
CA TYR A 226 9.44 -4.66 -22.04
C TYR A 226 10.07 -5.78 -22.87
N GLY A 227 9.43 -6.95 -22.96
CA GLY A 227 9.89 -8.06 -23.76
C GLY A 227 9.77 -7.81 -25.26
N ARG A 228 10.63 -8.48 -26.02
CA ARG A 228 10.63 -8.48 -27.48
C ARG A 228 9.67 -9.55 -27.98
N VAL A 229 8.75 -9.12 -28.83
CA VAL A 229 7.81 -10.01 -29.52
C VAL A 229 8.61 -11.06 -30.32
N ASN A 230 8.17 -12.31 -30.24
CA ASN A 230 8.73 -13.47 -30.93
C ASN A 230 10.17 -13.88 -30.56
N GLN A 231 10.75 -13.35 -29.47
CA GLN A 231 12.06 -13.83 -29.00
C GLN A 231 11.97 -15.27 -28.47
N PHE A 232 10.92 -15.56 -27.71
CA PHE A 232 10.52 -16.91 -27.32
C PHE A 232 9.13 -17.17 -27.92
N ASN A 233 9.01 -18.18 -28.79
CA ASN A 233 7.74 -18.59 -29.42
C ASN A 233 7.28 -19.95 -28.90
N GLU A 234 7.73 -20.31 -27.71
CA GLU A 234 7.48 -21.62 -27.14
C GLU A 234 6.03 -21.71 -26.72
N LYS A 235 5.43 -22.85 -27.04
CA LYS A 235 4.09 -23.18 -26.60
C LYS A 235 4.17 -23.59 -25.13
N ILE A 236 3.64 -22.75 -24.25
CA ILE A 236 3.58 -23.05 -22.80
C ILE A 236 2.38 -23.94 -22.51
N PHE A 237 1.28 -23.71 -23.22
CA PHE A 237 0.03 -24.42 -22.98
C PHE A 237 -0.43 -25.21 -24.21
N GLU A 238 -0.75 -26.49 -24.01
CA GLU A 238 -1.60 -27.24 -24.91
C GLU A 238 -3.08 -26.95 -24.60
N LEU A 239 -3.79 -26.46 -25.63
CA LEU A 239 -5.19 -26.09 -25.57
C LEU A 239 -6.02 -27.15 -26.29
N LYS A 240 -6.84 -27.90 -25.56
CA LYS A 240 -7.63 -29.00 -26.13
C LYS A 240 -8.96 -29.13 -25.41
N GLU A 241 -10.04 -29.22 -26.18
CA GLU A 241 -11.40 -29.47 -25.68
C GLU A 241 -11.83 -28.51 -24.55
N GLY A 242 -11.43 -27.24 -24.63
CA GLY A 242 -11.78 -26.23 -23.61
C GLY A 242 -10.92 -26.29 -22.34
N ARG A 243 -9.87 -27.11 -22.34
CA ARG A 243 -8.94 -27.33 -21.24
C ARG A 243 -7.55 -26.84 -21.59
N VAL A 244 -6.77 -26.61 -20.54
CA VAL A 244 -5.41 -26.05 -20.62
C VAL A 244 -4.44 -27.02 -19.95
N PHE A 245 -3.44 -27.48 -20.66
CA PHE A 245 -2.41 -28.37 -20.13
C PHE A 245 -1.05 -27.69 -20.26
N ASN A 246 -0.27 -27.70 -19.20
CA ASN A 246 1.13 -27.25 -19.27
C ASN A 246 1.92 -28.21 -20.17
N ASP A 247 2.55 -27.68 -21.20
CA ASP A 247 3.62 -28.35 -21.93
C ASP A 247 4.89 -28.15 -21.11
N PHE A 248 5.59 -29.19 -20.66
CA PHE A 248 6.76 -28.99 -19.79
C PHE A 248 8.04 -28.67 -20.58
N SER A 249 8.02 -28.81 -21.91
CA SER A 249 9.21 -28.70 -22.74
C SER A 249 9.77 -27.28 -22.80
N TRP A 250 8.97 -26.24 -22.53
CA TRP A 250 9.43 -24.84 -22.49
C TRP A 250 10.30 -24.53 -21.26
N GLN A 251 10.28 -25.34 -20.20
CA GLN A 251 11.10 -25.08 -19.02
C GLN A 251 12.61 -25.13 -19.31
N ARG A 252 13.03 -25.76 -20.42
CA ARG A 252 14.43 -25.77 -20.87
C ARG A 252 15.02 -24.38 -21.13
N PHE A 253 14.18 -23.36 -21.30
CA PHE A 253 14.60 -21.97 -21.51
C PHE A 253 14.70 -21.18 -20.20
N LEU A 254 14.38 -21.79 -19.05
CA LEU A 254 14.60 -21.23 -17.73
C LEU A 254 16.03 -21.55 -17.27
N ASP A 255 17.04 -21.09 -17.99
CA ASP A 255 18.45 -21.46 -17.77
C ASP A 255 19.22 -20.50 -16.83
N LYS A 256 18.62 -19.35 -16.51
CA LYS A 256 19.22 -18.27 -15.70
C LYS A 256 18.26 -17.83 -14.59
N PRO A 257 18.06 -18.64 -13.53
CA PRO A 257 17.18 -18.25 -12.44
C PRO A 257 17.71 -17.01 -11.72
N PHE A 258 16.77 -16.22 -11.19
CA PHE A 258 17.10 -15.05 -10.38
C PHE A 258 18.07 -15.43 -9.25
N SER A 259 19.19 -14.72 -9.19
CA SER A 259 20.21 -14.87 -8.14
C SER A 259 20.38 -13.61 -7.30
N SER A 260 20.27 -12.44 -7.94
CA SER A 260 20.41 -11.13 -7.32
C SER A 260 19.75 -10.07 -8.20
N TYR A 261 19.47 -8.91 -7.61
CA TYR A 261 18.92 -7.80 -8.36
C TYR A 261 19.91 -7.22 -9.39
N ASP A 262 21.22 -7.31 -9.14
CA ASP A 262 22.24 -6.90 -10.11
C ASP A 262 22.26 -7.83 -11.32
N ASN A 263 22.14 -9.15 -11.11
CA ASN A 263 21.97 -10.08 -12.23
C ASN A 263 20.67 -9.79 -13.01
N PHE A 264 19.56 -9.55 -12.31
CA PHE A 264 18.30 -9.18 -12.97
C PHE A 264 18.46 -7.95 -13.87
N LYS A 265 19.17 -6.92 -13.40
CA LYS A 265 19.45 -5.71 -14.19
C LYS A 265 20.34 -5.99 -15.40
N ASN A 266 21.41 -6.77 -15.22
CA ASN A 266 22.35 -7.09 -16.29
C ASN A 266 21.69 -7.90 -17.41
N ASP A 267 20.80 -8.83 -17.04
CA ASP A 267 20.04 -9.68 -17.97
C ASP A 267 18.58 -9.23 -18.14
N PHE A 268 18.28 -7.94 -17.91
CA PHE A 268 16.90 -7.42 -17.87
C PHE A 268 16.06 -7.83 -19.08
N GLN A 269 16.63 -7.75 -20.28
CA GLN A 269 15.92 -8.09 -21.50
C GLN A 269 15.55 -9.58 -21.56
N HIS A 270 16.41 -10.48 -21.07
CA HIS A 270 16.12 -11.92 -21.02
C HIS A 270 14.90 -12.20 -20.15
N TYR A 271 14.87 -11.63 -18.94
CA TYR A 271 13.73 -11.77 -18.04
C TYR A 271 12.46 -11.12 -18.62
N ALA A 272 12.59 -9.99 -19.31
CA ALA A 272 11.47 -9.33 -19.97
C ALA A 272 10.89 -10.13 -21.14
N ASP A 273 11.74 -10.80 -21.92
CA ASP A 273 11.33 -11.67 -23.02
C ASP A 273 10.58 -12.92 -22.51
N ILE A 274 11.04 -13.52 -21.41
CA ILE A 274 10.33 -14.62 -20.74
C ILE A 274 8.99 -14.13 -20.15
N ALA A 275 8.98 -12.97 -19.49
CA ALA A 275 7.77 -12.36 -18.94
C ALA A 275 6.73 -12.07 -20.04
N TYR A 276 7.17 -11.60 -21.21
CA TYR A 276 6.31 -11.42 -22.38
C TYR A 276 5.71 -12.76 -22.84
N CYS A 277 6.54 -13.80 -23.01
CA CYS A 277 6.09 -15.12 -23.46
C CYS A 277 5.02 -15.71 -22.54
N VAL A 278 5.25 -15.75 -21.23
CA VAL A 278 4.27 -16.31 -20.27
C VAL A 278 3.00 -15.48 -20.19
N GLN A 279 3.10 -14.14 -20.31
CA GLN A 279 1.94 -13.27 -20.35
C GLN A 279 1.08 -13.54 -21.60
N ASP A 280 1.70 -13.61 -22.78
CA ASP A 280 1.00 -13.86 -24.05
C ASP A 280 0.36 -15.25 -24.10
N GLU A 281 1.05 -16.29 -23.64
CA GLU A 281 0.49 -17.65 -23.58
C GLU A 281 -0.64 -17.76 -22.55
N THR A 282 -0.53 -17.09 -21.40
CA THR A 282 -1.62 -17.01 -20.39
C THR A 282 -2.86 -16.36 -20.97
N GLU A 283 -2.69 -15.26 -21.71
CA GLU A 283 -3.78 -14.55 -22.36
C GLU A 283 -4.46 -15.42 -23.43
N LYS A 284 -3.69 -16.13 -24.26
CA LYS A 284 -4.24 -17.07 -25.25
C LYS A 284 -5.02 -18.20 -24.58
N ALA A 285 -4.48 -18.78 -23.50
CA ALA A 285 -5.12 -19.86 -22.76
C ALA A 285 -6.46 -19.41 -22.15
N LEU A 286 -6.50 -18.22 -21.55
CA LEU A 286 -7.72 -17.66 -20.97
C LEU A 286 -8.75 -17.31 -22.05
N VAL A 287 -8.36 -16.64 -23.13
CA VAL A 287 -9.28 -16.33 -24.24
C VAL A 287 -9.84 -17.61 -24.86
N TYR A 288 -9.01 -18.64 -25.07
CA TYR A 288 -9.46 -19.94 -25.56
C TYR A 288 -10.50 -20.57 -24.62
N THR A 289 -10.21 -20.58 -23.32
CA THR A 289 -11.07 -21.15 -22.29
C THR A 289 -12.42 -20.42 -22.26
N PHE A 290 -12.42 -19.09 -22.19
CA PHE A 290 -13.66 -18.32 -22.16
C PHE A 290 -14.49 -18.46 -23.45
N LYS A 291 -13.86 -18.49 -24.64
CA LYS A 291 -14.58 -18.78 -25.91
C LYS A 291 -15.25 -20.15 -25.91
N TYR A 292 -14.56 -21.16 -25.40
CA TYR A 292 -15.12 -22.50 -25.30
C TYR A 292 -16.33 -22.51 -24.35
N LEU A 293 -16.17 -21.88 -23.18
CA LEU A 293 -17.20 -21.82 -22.15
C LEU A 293 -18.41 -21.01 -22.58
N GLU A 294 -18.23 -19.89 -23.26
CA GLU A 294 -19.29 -19.06 -23.84
C GLU A 294 -20.17 -19.86 -24.80
N LYS A 295 -19.54 -20.65 -25.68
CA LYS A 295 -20.26 -21.54 -26.59
C LYS A 295 -21.01 -22.66 -25.86
N LYS A 296 -20.42 -23.22 -24.81
CA LYS A 296 -20.98 -24.36 -24.05
C LYS A 296 -22.09 -23.91 -23.09
N PHE A 297 -21.97 -22.71 -22.51
CA PHE A 297 -22.88 -22.15 -21.53
C PHE A 297 -23.27 -20.70 -21.90
N PRO A 298 -24.17 -20.50 -22.87
CA PRO A 298 -24.58 -19.16 -23.27
C PRO A 298 -25.19 -18.36 -22.11
N ASN A 299 -24.61 -17.20 -21.83
CA ASN A 299 -25.14 -16.19 -20.91
C ASN A 299 -24.49 -14.83 -21.23
N GLU A 300 -25.21 -13.74 -21.07
CA GLU A 300 -24.68 -12.38 -21.28
C GLU A 300 -23.82 -11.91 -20.09
N ASN A 301 -24.07 -12.44 -18.90
CA ASN A 301 -23.44 -12.05 -17.64
C ASN A 301 -22.47 -13.13 -17.14
N TRP A 302 -21.27 -12.71 -16.80
CA TRP A 302 -20.19 -13.56 -16.32
C TRP A 302 -19.54 -12.94 -15.09
N ALA A 303 -19.38 -13.73 -14.03
CA ALA A 303 -18.60 -13.35 -12.86
C ALA A 303 -17.29 -14.17 -12.84
N TYR A 304 -16.18 -13.55 -12.45
CA TYR A 304 -14.85 -14.17 -12.49
C TYR A 304 -14.06 -13.93 -11.20
N ALA A 305 -13.50 -15.00 -10.63
CA ALA A 305 -12.63 -15.01 -9.46
C ALA A 305 -11.52 -16.09 -9.57
N GLY A 306 -10.73 -16.24 -8.51
CA GLY A 306 -9.47 -16.98 -8.48
C GLY A 306 -8.28 -16.06 -8.78
N GLY A 307 -7.08 -16.40 -8.28
CA GLY A 307 -5.92 -15.50 -8.34
C GLY A 307 -5.53 -15.04 -9.75
N VAL A 308 -5.83 -15.85 -10.77
CA VAL A 308 -5.59 -15.50 -12.18
C VAL A 308 -6.48 -14.34 -12.64
N GLY A 309 -7.63 -14.14 -12.00
CA GLY A 309 -8.52 -12.99 -12.23
C GLY A 309 -7.92 -11.63 -11.90
N LEU A 310 -6.78 -11.58 -11.20
CA LEU A 310 -6.04 -10.33 -10.96
C LEU A 310 -5.19 -9.87 -12.16
N ASN A 311 -5.11 -10.65 -13.24
CA ASN A 311 -4.38 -10.30 -14.46
C ASN A 311 -5.19 -9.34 -15.35
N ALA A 312 -5.00 -8.04 -15.14
CA ALA A 312 -5.77 -6.99 -15.80
C ALA A 312 -5.60 -6.96 -17.33
N VAL A 313 -4.45 -7.41 -17.85
CA VAL A 313 -4.19 -7.45 -19.29
C VAL A 313 -4.98 -8.60 -19.93
N ALA A 314 -4.96 -9.78 -19.30
CA ALA A 314 -5.75 -10.92 -19.76
C ALA A 314 -7.26 -10.65 -19.68
N ASN A 315 -7.73 -9.99 -18.62
CA ASN A 315 -9.14 -9.62 -18.48
C ASN A 315 -9.61 -8.71 -19.62
N ALA A 316 -8.82 -7.71 -20.01
CA ALA A 316 -9.13 -6.85 -21.15
C ALA A 316 -9.14 -7.63 -22.48
N LYS A 317 -8.24 -8.62 -22.64
CA LYS A 317 -8.23 -9.50 -23.80
C LYS A 317 -9.46 -10.41 -23.86
N ILE A 318 -9.94 -10.95 -22.72
CA ILE A 318 -11.19 -11.71 -22.67
C ILE A 318 -12.35 -10.86 -23.20
N LEU A 319 -12.55 -9.66 -22.65
CA LEU A 319 -13.61 -8.74 -23.08
C LEU A 319 -13.54 -8.39 -24.56
N SER A 320 -12.34 -8.12 -25.08
CA SER A 320 -12.18 -7.71 -26.49
C SER A 320 -12.23 -8.86 -27.51
N LYS A 321 -12.16 -10.12 -27.06
CA LYS A 321 -12.04 -11.29 -27.93
C LYS A 321 -13.16 -12.31 -27.77
N THR A 322 -14.09 -12.11 -26.84
CA THR A 322 -15.27 -12.95 -26.61
C THR A 322 -16.53 -12.15 -26.89
N ASP A 323 -17.69 -12.82 -26.99
CA ASP A 323 -18.98 -12.14 -27.17
C ASP A 323 -19.66 -11.80 -25.82
N ILE A 324 -18.92 -11.93 -24.71
CA ILE A 324 -19.38 -11.67 -23.34
C ILE A 324 -19.70 -10.18 -23.21
N LYS A 325 -20.98 -9.88 -22.92
CA LYS A 325 -21.46 -8.51 -22.76
C LYS A 325 -21.05 -7.90 -21.42
N ASN A 326 -21.26 -8.64 -20.33
CA ASN A 326 -21.01 -8.16 -18.97
C ASN A 326 -20.08 -9.13 -18.26
N LEU A 327 -18.86 -8.68 -17.96
CA LEU A 327 -17.89 -9.43 -17.16
C LEU A 327 -17.60 -8.68 -15.86
N TYR A 328 -18.08 -9.23 -14.75
CA TYR A 328 -17.71 -8.78 -13.41
C TYR A 328 -16.48 -9.57 -12.94
N ILE A 329 -15.38 -8.86 -12.65
CA ILE A 329 -14.20 -9.45 -12.01
C ILE A 329 -14.15 -8.98 -10.56
N GLN A 330 -14.05 -9.93 -9.63
CA GLN A 330 -13.98 -9.60 -8.21
C GLN A 330 -12.70 -8.78 -7.90
N PRO A 331 -12.78 -7.57 -7.30
CA PRO A 331 -11.60 -6.76 -6.94
C PRO A 331 -10.56 -7.51 -6.09
N ALA A 332 -11.03 -8.35 -5.18
CA ALA A 332 -10.22 -9.27 -4.39
C ALA A 332 -10.35 -10.70 -4.95
N ALA A 333 -10.06 -10.91 -6.23
CA ALA A 333 -10.27 -12.20 -6.90
C ALA A 333 -9.38 -13.33 -6.36
N GLY A 334 -8.24 -13.00 -5.75
CA GLY A 334 -7.38 -13.98 -5.10
C GLY A 334 -7.95 -14.48 -3.78
N ASP A 335 -7.14 -15.24 -3.04
CA ASP A 335 -7.53 -15.86 -1.78
C ASP A 335 -8.01 -14.86 -0.73
N ASN A 336 -7.55 -13.62 -0.79
CA ASN A 336 -8.06 -12.54 0.04
C ASN A 336 -9.59 -12.37 -0.05
N GLY A 337 -10.22 -12.66 -1.20
CA GLY A 337 -11.68 -12.57 -1.39
C GLY A 337 -12.50 -13.71 -0.80
N ILE A 338 -11.89 -14.81 -0.36
CA ILE A 338 -12.60 -16.02 0.08
C ILE A 338 -13.50 -15.77 1.29
N ALA A 339 -13.10 -14.89 2.20
CA ALA A 339 -13.93 -14.54 3.36
C ALA A 339 -15.27 -13.91 2.96
N LEU A 340 -15.30 -13.08 1.91
CA LEU A 340 -16.56 -12.55 1.37
C LEU A 340 -17.43 -13.69 0.85
N GLY A 341 -16.82 -14.62 0.11
CA GLY A 341 -17.49 -15.81 -0.40
C GLY A 341 -18.09 -16.69 0.69
N CYS A 342 -17.37 -16.90 1.78
CA CYS A 342 -17.86 -17.62 2.95
C CYS A 342 -19.08 -16.92 3.56
N ALA A 343 -19.00 -15.61 3.78
CA ALA A 343 -20.11 -14.86 4.36
C ALA A 343 -21.35 -14.87 3.45
N PHE A 344 -21.16 -14.66 2.15
CA PHE A 344 -22.23 -14.72 1.15
C PHE A 344 -22.83 -16.12 0.98
N TYR A 345 -22.03 -17.18 1.11
CA TYR A 345 -22.52 -18.55 1.17
C TYR A 345 -23.45 -18.74 2.37
N GLY A 346 -23.04 -18.29 3.56
CA GLY A 346 -23.87 -18.34 4.77
C GLY A 346 -25.21 -17.62 4.59
N TRP A 347 -25.17 -16.40 4.07
CA TRP A 347 -26.37 -15.60 3.80
C TRP A 347 -27.29 -16.26 2.75
N ARG A 348 -26.73 -16.61 1.59
CA ARG A 348 -27.52 -17.05 0.44
C ARG A 348 -27.90 -18.53 0.51
N LYS A 349 -26.96 -19.41 0.81
CA LYS A 349 -27.15 -20.87 0.74
C LYS A 349 -27.73 -21.42 2.03
N ILE A 350 -27.18 -21.02 3.19
CA ILE A 350 -27.59 -21.56 4.48
C ILE A 350 -28.87 -20.89 4.98
N LEU A 351 -28.90 -19.56 5.03
CA LEU A 351 -30.08 -18.80 5.48
C LEU A 351 -31.15 -18.61 4.42
N LYS A 352 -30.89 -18.99 3.16
CA LYS A 352 -31.82 -18.89 2.01
C LYS A 352 -32.33 -17.46 1.77
N GLN A 353 -31.53 -16.45 2.11
CA GLN A 353 -31.87 -15.06 1.89
C GLN A 353 -31.46 -14.60 0.48
N PRO A 354 -32.14 -13.63 -0.14
CA PRO A 354 -31.68 -13.02 -1.38
C PRO A 354 -30.43 -12.16 -1.14
N PHE A 355 -29.54 -12.06 -2.13
CA PHE A 355 -28.44 -11.09 -2.06
C PHE A 355 -28.99 -9.66 -1.99
N LYS A 356 -28.31 -8.81 -1.22
CA LYS A 356 -28.50 -7.37 -1.27
C LYS A 356 -27.73 -6.82 -2.47
N LYS A 357 -28.25 -5.76 -3.09
CA LYS A 357 -27.51 -5.09 -4.17
C LYS A 357 -26.30 -4.40 -3.57
N HIS A 358 -25.14 -4.75 -4.07
CA HIS A 358 -23.87 -4.15 -3.75
C HIS A 358 -23.76 -2.76 -4.42
N ASP A 359 -23.25 -1.77 -3.71
CA ASP A 359 -23.13 -0.38 -4.21
C ASP A 359 -21.92 -0.17 -5.14
N GLY A 360 -21.06 -1.17 -5.29
CA GLY A 360 -19.85 -1.12 -6.10
C GLY A 360 -18.62 -0.58 -5.34
N SER A 361 -18.75 -0.24 -4.07
CA SER A 361 -17.64 0.18 -3.23
C SER A 361 -16.87 -1.02 -2.68
N SER A 362 -15.55 -0.95 -2.63
CA SER A 362 -14.72 -1.92 -1.89
C SER A 362 -14.31 -1.40 -0.51
N ASN A 363 -14.90 -0.30 -0.04
CA ASN A 363 -14.55 0.38 1.20
C ASN A 363 -15.13 -0.33 2.43
N PHE A 364 -14.49 -1.43 2.84
CA PHE A 364 -14.99 -2.27 3.93
C PHE A 364 -14.20 -2.12 5.24
N GLY A 365 -13.09 -1.39 5.24
CA GLY A 365 -12.30 -1.11 6.44
C GLY A 365 -12.94 -0.12 7.42
N LYS A 366 -12.30 0.04 8.58
CA LYS A 366 -12.64 0.98 9.66
C LYS A 366 -12.38 2.41 9.22
N LYS A 367 -13.32 3.29 9.53
CA LYS A 367 -13.09 4.73 9.50
C LYS A 367 -12.31 5.10 10.75
N TYR A 368 -11.23 5.86 10.58
CA TYR A 368 -10.46 6.40 11.69
C TYR A 368 -10.62 7.91 11.76
N ILE A 369 -10.71 8.44 12.98
CA ILE A 369 -10.85 9.88 13.24
C ILE A 369 -9.53 10.38 13.83
N LYS A 370 -9.10 11.54 13.36
CA LYS A 370 -7.81 12.19 13.62
C LYS A 370 -7.59 12.79 15.03
N GLN A 371 -8.40 12.43 16.03
CA GLN A 371 -8.40 13.09 17.35
C GLN A 371 -7.01 13.13 18.02
N ASP A 372 -6.22 12.05 17.93
CA ASP A 372 -4.92 11.96 18.62
C ASP A 372 -3.70 12.39 17.78
N ILE A 373 -3.88 12.75 16.50
CA ILE A 373 -2.74 13.07 15.60
C ILE A 373 -2.38 14.56 15.65
N TYR A 374 -3.34 15.40 16.03
CA TYR A 374 -3.16 16.84 16.10
C TYR A 374 -2.09 17.28 17.10
N GLU A 375 -1.78 16.43 18.08
CA GLU A 375 -0.76 16.68 19.08
C GLU A 375 0.66 16.26 18.63
N ASP A 376 0.81 15.69 17.43
CA ASP A 376 2.11 15.28 16.92
C ASP A 376 2.93 16.49 16.48
N VAL A 377 3.86 16.92 17.35
CA VAL A 377 4.76 18.09 17.21
C VAL A 377 5.65 18.10 15.96
N ARG A 378 5.58 17.09 15.08
CA ARG A 378 6.31 17.03 13.80
C ARG A 378 5.41 17.25 12.58
N LEU A 379 4.11 17.45 12.78
CA LEU A 379 3.15 17.76 11.74
C LEU A 379 2.54 19.15 11.96
N GLN A 380 2.43 19.93 10.89
CA GLN A 380 1.72 21.20 10.90
C GLN A 380 0.40 21.05 10.15
N ILE A 381 -0.69 21.49 10.77
CA ILE A 381 -2.00 21.56 10.11
C ILE A 381 -1.98 22.75 9.15
N VAL A 382 -2.33 22.51 7.89
CA VAL A 382 -2.58 23.56 6.91
C VAL A 382 -4.05 23.98 7.06
N GLN A 383 -4.27 25.19 7.56
CA GLN A 383 -5.61 25.76 7.74
C GLN A 383 -6.26 26.03 6.39
N VAL A 384 -7.41 25.42 6.13
CA VAL A 384 -8.13 25.49 4.86
C VAL A 384 -9.63 25.49 5.09
N GLN A 385 -10.38 26.22 4.25
CA GLN A 385 -11.84 26.16 4.27
C GLN A 385 -12.36 24.91 3.55
N ASN A 386 -11.78 24.59 2.39
CA ASN A 386 -12.09 23.39 1.61
C ASN A 386 -10.80 22.60 1.34
N TYR A 387 -10.63 21.47 2.03
CA TYR A 387 -9.44 20.63 1.88
C TYR A 387 -9.36 19.95 0.51
N ILE A 388 -10.49 19.67 -0.15
CA ILE A 388 -10.52 19.05 -1.47
C ILE A 388 -9.96 20.03 -2.51
N GLU A 389 -10.50 21.27 -2.53
CA GLU A 389 -10.01 22.31 -3.43
C GLU A 389 -8.54 22.64 -3.19
N LYS A 390 -8.10 22.69 -1.93
CA LYS A 390 -6.69 22.94 -1.61
C LYS A 390 -5.80 21.77 -2.03
N THR A 391 -6.26 20.53 -1.85
CA THR A 391 -5.50 19.35 -2.29
C THR A 391 -5.36 19.33 -3.81
N ALA A 392 -6.44 19.65 -4.54
CA ALA A 392 -6.41 19.81 -6.00
C ALA A 392 -5.42 20.91 -6.43
N GLU A 393 -5.39 22.04 -5.73
CA GLU A 393 -4.42 23.11 -5.97
C GLU A 393 -2.98 22.63 -5.77
N LEU A 394 -2.69 21.96 -4.65
CA LEU A 394 -1.35 21.43 -4.35
C LEU A 394 -0.90 20.40 -5.40
N LEU A 395 -1.79 19.50 -5.81
CA LEU A 395 -1.53 18.53 -6.88
C LEU A 395 -1.21 19.25 -8.20
N SER A 396 -1.96 20.30 -8.57
CA SER A 396 -1.73 21.08 -9.81
C SER A 396 -0.37 21.77 -9.81
N GLN A 397 0.14 22.12 -8.62
CA GLN A 397 1.48 22.67 -8.39
C GLN A 397 2.57 21.58 -8.42
N GLY A 398 2.21 20.32 -8.70
CA GLY A 398 3.13 19.18 -8.77
C GLY A 398 3.52 18.59 -7.43
N LYS A 399 2.81 18.92 -6.33
CA LYS A 399 3.04 18.33 -5.02
C LYS A 399 2.53 16.89 -4.98
N ILE A 400 3.23 16.04 -4.24
CA ILE A 400 2.83 14.65 -4.02
C ILE A 400 2.06 14.55 -2.71
N ILE A 401 0.89 13.93 -2.77
CA ILE A 401 -0.04 13.86 -1.65
C ILE A 401 -0.20 12.41 -1.20
N ALA A 402 0.01 12.15 0.08
CA ALA A 402 -0.51 10.96 0.73
C ALA A 402 -1.97 11.20 1.09
N TRP A 403 -2.88 10.35 0.59
CA TRP A 403 -4.32 10.47 0.74
C TRP A 403 -4.87 9.33 1.59
N PHE A 404 -5.35 9.67 2.79
CA PHE A 404 -6.00 8.77 3.73
C PHE A 404 -7.40 9.30 4.02
N ASP A 405 -8.40 8.63 3.47
CA ASP A 405 -9.79 9.06 3.60
C ASP A 405 -10.72 7.92 4.01
N ASN A 406 -11.64 8.22 4.92
CA ASN A 406 -12.70 7.31 5.37
C ASN A 406 -12.21 5.90 5.78
N GLY A 407 -12.98 4.84 5.49
CA GLY A 407 -12.57 3.44 5.61
C GLY A 407 -11.44 3.04 4.65
N SER A 408 -11.16 1.74 4.49
CA SER A 408 -10.14 1.26 3.56
C SER A 408 -10.72 0.28 2.53
N GLU A 409 -10.14 0.32 1.34
CA GLU A 409 -10.41 -0.62 0.26
C GLU A 409 -10.00 -2.06 0.62
N PHE A 410 -10.84 -3.01 0.22
CA PHE A 410 -10.55 -4.45 0.27
C PHE A 410 -10.04 -4.92 -1.10
N GLY A 411 -8.91 -5.62 -1.11
CA GLY A 411 -8.19 -5.98 -2.33
C GLY A 411 -6.77 -5.40 -2.41
N PRO A 412 -6.01 -5.80 -3.46
CA PRO A 412 -4.60 -5.45 -3.60
C PRO A 412 -4.35 -4.08 -4.25
N ARG A 413 -5.40 -3.31 -4.56
CA ARG A 413 -5.32 -2.02 -5.29
C ARG A 413 -5.80 -0.91 -4.38
N ALA A 414 -5.06 0.21 -4.35
CA ALA A 414 -5.58 1.41 -3.73
C ALA A 414 -6.53 2.14 -4.67
N LEU A 415 -7.72 2.46 -4.18
CA LEU A 415 -8.85 2.94 -4.98
C LEU A 415 -9.34 4.30 -4.49
N GLY A 416 -8.42 5.11 -3.95
CA GLY A 416 -8.72 6.46 -3.49
C GLY A 416 -9.10 6.56 -2.01
N TYR A 417 -8.82 5.53 -1.20
CA TYR A 417 -8.94 5.59 0.26
C TYR A 417 -7.58 5.55 0.96
N ARG A 418 -6.64 4.73 0.49
CA ARG A 418 -5.25 4.69 0.97
C ARG A 418 -4.28 4.82 -0.21
N SER A 419 -4.18 6.04 -0.72
CA SER A 419 -3.48 6.35 -1.98
C SER A 419 -2.30 7.30 -1.81
N ILE A 420 -1.32 7.20 -2.70
CA ILE A 420 -0.36 8.28 -3.00
C ILE A 420 -0.76 8.85 -4.35
N LEU A 421 -0.98 10.16 -4.38
CA LEU A 421 -1.52 10.90 -5.51
C LEU A 421 -0.49 11.89 -6.05
N ALA A 422 -0.47 12.04 -7.38
CA ALA A 422 0.35 13.03 -8.06
C ALA A 422 -0.26 13.44 -9.39
N ASP A 423 0.12 14.62 -9.88
CA ASP A 423 -0.18 15.05 -11.25
C ASP A 423 0.64 14.23 -12.26
N PRO A 424 0.00 13.40 -13.12
CA PRO A 424 0.68 12.53 -14.06
C PRO A 424 1.35 13.29 -15.22
N THR A 425 1.10 14.59 -15.39
CA THR A 425 1.73 15.41 -16.43
C THR A 425 3.10 15.93 -16.04
N LYS A 426 3.46 15.85 -14.74
CA LYS A 426 4.76 16.34 -14.26
C LYS A 426 5.88 15.39 -14.68
N LYS A 427 6.84 15.91 -15.44
CA LYS A 427 8.00 15.13 -15.92
C LYS A 427 8.80 14.56 -14.74
N GLY A 428 9.12 13.27 -14.80
CA GLY A 428 9.96 12.58 -13.80
C GLY A 428 9.24 12.20 -12.50
N VAL A 429 7.93 12.50 -12.35
CA VAL A 429 7.19 12.18 -11.11
C VAL A 429 7.10 10.67 -10.87
N LYS A 430 6.93 9.86 -11.93
CA LYS A 430 6.96 8.40 -11.84
C LYS A 430 8.30 7.90 -11.26
N ASP A 431 9.39 8.40 -11.80
CA ASP A 431 10.74 7.96 -11.42
C ASP A 431 11.05 8.38 -9.98
N PHE A 432 10.68 9.60 -9.60
CA PHE A 432 10.79 10.08 -8.22
C PHE A 432 9.98 9.21 -7.25
N ILE A 433 8.71 8.92 -7.55
CA ILE A 433 7.87 8.08 -6.69
C ILE A 433 8.44 6.66 -6.60
N ASN A 434 8.87 6.06 -7.71
CA ASN A 434 9.43 4.70 -7.70
C ASN A 434 10.72 4.63 -6.85
N LYS A 435 11.63 5.59 -7.01
CA LYS A 435 12.93 5.60 -6.36
C LYS A 435 12.87 6.06 -4.89
N GLU A 436 12.32 7.24 -4.64
CA GLU A 436 12.45 7.94 -3.36
C GLU A 436 11.34 7.58 -2.36
N ILE A 437 10.15 7.22 -2.85
CA ILE A 437 8.99 6.88 -2.00
C ILE A 437 8.77 5.37 -1.92
N LYS A 438 8.59 4.71 -3.08
CA LYS A 438 8.28 3.29 -3.17
C LYS A 438 9.48 2.39 -2.93
N LYS A 439 10.70 2.90 -3.16
CA LYS A 439 11.97 2.16 -3.08
C LYS A 439 11.90 0.86 -3.90
N ARG A 440 11.41 0.96 -5.14
CA ARG A 440 11.17 -0.18 -6.03
C ARG A 440 11.70 0.07 -7.45
N GLU A 441 11.57 -0.94 -8.28
CA GLU A 441 12.07 -0.98 -9.65
C GLU A 441 11.38 0.07 -10.56
N ASP A 442 12.11 0.60 -11.53
CA ASP A 442 11.72 1.72 -12.41
C ASP A 442 10.67 1.34 -13.47
N PHE A 443 10.71 0.09 -13.94
CA PHE A 443 9.76 -0.42 -14.94
C PHE A 443 8.32 -0.60 -14.42
N ARG A 444 8.08 -0.41 -13.11
CA ARG A 444 6.75 -0.61 -12.54
C ARG A 444 5.80 0.53 -12.93
N PRO A 445 4.68 0.24 -13.60
CA PRO A 445 3.73 1.27 -13.97
C PRO A 445 2.95 1.80 -12.75
N PHE A 446 2.39 3.00 -12.93
CA PHE A 446 1.32 3.54 -12.09
C PHE A 446 0.02 3.60 -12.88
N ALA A 447 -1.09 3.76 -12.15
CA ALA A 447 -2.43 3.75 -12.72
C ALA A 447 -3.00 5.17 -12.75
N PRO A 448 -3.72 5.56 -13.82
CA PRO A 448 -4.54 6.76 -13.80
C PRO A 448 -5.86 6.51 -13.07
N ALA A 449 -6.29 7.45 -12.25
CA ALA A 449 -7.65 7.58 -11.74
C ALA A 449 -8.35 8.75 -12.45
N ILE A 450 -9.58 8.53 -12.90
CA ILE A 450 -10.38 9.50 -13.66
C ILE A 450 -11.86 9.39 -13.31
N ILE A 451 -12.60 10.49 -13.37
CA ILE A 451 -14.06 10.45 -13.26
C ILE A 451 -14.64 9.70 -14.47
N LYS A 452 -15.67 8.88 -14.23
CA LYS A 452 -16.28 8.00 -15.24
C LYS A 452 -16.69 8.75 -16.50
N GLU A 453 -17.22 9.97 -16.36
CA GLU A 453 -17.77 10.77 -17.45
C GLU A 453 -16.71 11.22 -18.47
N GLU A 454 -15.42 11.21 -18.10
CA GLU A 454 -14.33 11.70 -18.96
C GLU A 454 -13.49 10.58 -19.60
N VAL A 455 -13.80 9.30 -19.33
CA VAL A 455 -13.01 8.15 -19.83
C VAL A 455 -12.88 8.17 -21.35
N SER A 456 -13.99 8.35 -22.06
CA SER A 456 -14.09 8.30 -23.52
C SER A 456 -13.22 9.34 -24.25
N LYS A 457 -12.89 10.43 -23.55
CA LYS A 457 -12.08 11.53 -24.05
C LYS A 457 -10.60 11.20 -24.11
N TYR A 458 -10.09 10.39 -23.18
CA TYR A 458 -8.65 10.09 -23.07
C TYR A 458 -8.31 8.67 -23.52
N PHE A 459 -9.25 7.73 -23.40
CA PHE A 459 -9.06 6.34 -23.78
C PHE A 459 -9.76 6.01 -25.11
N LYS A 460 -9.27 4.99 -25.81
CA LYS A 460 -9.86 4.55 -27.09
C LYS A 460 -11.21 3.85 -26.91
N ASN A 461 -11.43 3.26 -25.74
CA ASN A 461 -12.66 2.55 -25.39
C ASN A 461 -13.31 3.17 -24.15
N ASP A 462 -14.63 3.05 -24.04
CA ASP A 462 -15.40 3.51 -22.87
C ASP A 462 -15.43 2.46 -21.74
N MET A 463 -14.40 1.63 -21.66
CA MET A 463 -14.32 0.52 -20.71
C MET A 463 -14.17 1.05 -19.28
N GLU A 464 -15.16 0.76 -18.45
CA GLU A 464 -15.15 1.07 -17.03
C GLU A 464 -14.29 0.06 -16.26
N SER A 465 -13.56 0.56 -15.25
CA SER A 465 -12.68 -0.26 -14.41
C SER A 465 -12.58 0.37 -13.02
N PRO A 466 -13.65 0.31 -12.20
CA PRO A 466 -13.65 0.95 -10.88
C PRO A 466 -12.59 0.36 -9.93
N TYR A 467 -12.10 -0.85 -10.22
CA TYR A 467 -11.20 -1.62 -9.36
C TYR A 467 -9.76 -1.72 -9.87
N MET A 468 -9.38 -0.98 -10.92
CA MET A 468 -8.08 -1.15 -11.60
C MET A 468 -7.81 -2.60 -12.02
N ILE A 469 -8.83 -3.30 -12.52
CA ILE A 469 -8.78 -4.73 -12.85
C ILE A 469 -8.79 -5.00 -14.36
N LEU A 470 -8.77 -3.93 -15.15
CA LEU A 470 -8.69 -3.92 -16.62
C LEU A 470 -7.65 -2.90 -17.08
N VAL A 471 -7.11 -3.11 -18.29
CA VAL A 471 -6.29 -2.12 -19.01
C VAL A 471 -7.07 -1.55 -20.19
N ASN A 472 -6.90 -0.25 -20.43
CA ASN A 472 -7.56 0.47 -21.52
C ASN A 472 -6.50 1.16 -22.40
N PRO A 473 -6.57 1.06 -23.74
CA PRO A 473 -5.64 1.77 -24.62
C PRO A 473 -5.81 3.29 -24.51
N MET A 474 -4.72 4.02 -24.22
CA MET A 474 -4.70 5.47 -24.22
C MET A 474 -4.71 5.99 -25.66
N ARG A 475 -5.45 7.06 -25.95
CA ARG A 475 -5.40 7.75 -27.25
C ARG A 475 -4.01 8.35 -27.47
N GLU A 476 -3.54 8.28 -28.72
CA GLU A 476 -2.14 8.53 -29.08
C GLU A 476 -1.69 9.96 -28.70
N GLU A 477 -2.58 10.94 -28.87
CA GLU A 477 -2.34 12.35 -28.53
C GLU A 477 -2.07 12.62 -27.04
N TYR A 478 -2.46 11.71 -26.14
CA TYR A 478 -2.21 11.85 -24.70
C TYR A 478 -1.07 10.97 -24.17
N GLN A 479 -0.54 10.04 -24.97
CA GLN A 479 0.44 9.06 -24.48
C GLN A 479 1.74 9.72 -23.99
N GLU A 480 2.23 10.74 -24.69
CA GLU A 480 3.44 11.47 -24.27
C GLU A 480 3.18 12.28 -23.00
N LEU A 481 2.08 13.05 -22.98
CA LEU A 481 1.67 13.90 -21.86
C LEU A 481 1.42 13.09 -20.57
N LEU A 482 0.86 11.89 -20.70
CA LEU A 482 0.51 11.00 -19.59
C LEU A 482 1.48 9.82 -19.43
N SER A 483 2.71 9.94 -19.93
CA SER A 483 3.75 8.88 -19.89
C SER A 483 4.10 8.35 -18.48
N ASN A 484 3.70 9.07 -17.41
CA ASN A 484 3.85 8.61 -16.03
C ASN A 484 2.81 7.55 -15.61
N VAL A 485 1.71 7.41 -16.35
CA VAL A 485 0.60 6.48 -16.08
C VAL A 485 0.25 5.60 -17.29
N VAL A 486 0.97 5.77 -18.41
CA VAL A 486 0.87 4.96 -19.62
C VAL A 486 1.99 3.92 -19.65
N HIS A 487 1.62 2.68 -19.98
CA HIS A 487 2.54 1.56 -20.15
C HIS A 487 3.31 1.67 -21.46
N LYS A 488 4.39 0.89 -21.59
CA LYS A 488 5.24 0.87 -22.80
C LYS A 488 4.48 0.52 -24.09
N ASP A 489 3.38 -0.23 -23.99
CA ASP A 489 2.51 -0.65 -25.09
C ASP A 489 1.37 0.33 -25.39
N GLY A 490 1.34 1.50 -24.74
CA GLY A 490 0.30 2.52 -24.93
C GLY A 490 -0.99 2.26 -24.14
N THR A 491 -1.05 1.22 -23.30
CA THR A 491 -2.20 0.94 -22.42
C THR A 491 -2.06 1.61 -21.06
N SER A 492 -3.14 1.68 -20.28
CA SER A 492 -3.08 2.05 -18.87
C SER A 492 -4.08 1.26 -18.06
N ARG A 493 -3.72 0.92 -16.82
CA ARG A 493 -4.65 0.27 -15.89
C ARG A 493 -5.51 1.31 -15.17
N VAL A 494 -6.60 1.71 -15.80
CA VAL A 494 -7.45 2.83 -15.35
C VAL A 494 -8.29 2.46 -14.11
N GLN A 495 -8.46 3.45 -13.23
CA GLN A 495 -9.52 3.49 -12.22
C GLN A 495 -10.59 4.50 -12.65
N THR A 496 -11.81 4.02 -12.89
CA THR A 496 -12.97 4.89 -13.09
C THR A 496 -13.65 5.20 -11.77
N VAL A 497 -13.96 6.47 -11.50
CA VAL A 497 -14.51 6.91 -10.21
C VAL A 497 -15.89 7.53 -10.42
N GLU A 498 -16.84 7.11 -9.58
CA GLU A 498 -18.20 7.64 -9.54
C GLU A 498 -18.47 8.33 -8.20
N SER A 499 -19.35 9.33 -8.21
CA SER A 499 -19.65 10.12 -7.02
C SER A 499 -20.31 9.33 -5.90
N HIS A 500 -21.11 8.32 -6.22
CA HIS A 500 -21.81 7.52 -5.22
C HIS A 500 -20.91 6.48 -4.52
N THR A 501 -19.85 5.99 -5.19
CA THR A 501 -18.93 5.01 -4.62
C THR A 501 -17.80 5.65 -3.82
N ASN A 502 -17.26 6.78 -4.28
CA ASN A 502 -16.20 7.52 -3.58
C ASN A 502 -16.36 9.05 -3.79
N PRO A 503 -17.26 9.71 -3.04
CA PRO A 503 -17.63 11.10 -3.27
C PRO A 503 -16.48 12.10 -3.09
N ASN A 504 -15.62 11.86 -2.09
CA ASN A 504 -14.50 12.74 -1.79
C ASN A 504 -13.42 12.65 -2.89
N PHE A 505 -13.09 11.43 -3.33
CA PHE A 505 -12.10 11.24 -4.40
C PHE A 505 -12.64 11.70 -5.76
N TYR A 506 -13.93 11.48 -6.05
CA TYR A 506 -14.60 12.06 -7.22
C TYR A 506 -14.50 13.59 -7.22
N SER A 507 -14.81 14.23 -6.09
CA SER A 507 -14.74 15.68 -5.94
C SER A 507 -13.31 16.21 -6.10
N LEU A 508 -12.32 15.47 -5.61
CA LEU A 508 -10.90 15.79 -5.82
C LEU A 508 -10.51 15.74 -7.29
N LEU A 509 -10.86 14.67 -8.00
CA LEU A 509 -10.56 14.52 -9.44
C LEU A 509 -11.23 15.62 -10.26
N LYS A 510 -12.49 15.93 -9.96
CA LYS A 510 -13.22 17.02 -10.61
C LYS A 510 -12.56 18.38 -10.34
N SER A 511 -12.28 18.71 -9.09
CA SER A 511 -11.62 19.98 -8.71
C SER A 511 -10.20 20.10 -9.30
N PHE A 512 -9.47 18.99 -9.40
CA PHE A 512 -8.18 18.96 -10.09
C PHE A 512 -8.33 19.21 -11.59
N GLY A 513 -9.34 18.61 -12.23
CA GLY A 513 -9.64 18.84 -13.65
C GLY A 513 -9.99 20.29 -13.96
N GLU A 514 -10.71 20.98 -13.07
CA GLU A 514 -11.01 22.40 -13.19
C GLU A 514 -9.75 23.29 -13.13
N LYS A 515 -8.70 22.85 -12.42
CA LYS A 515 -7.43 23.59 -12.27
C LYS A 515 -6.38 23.24 -13.33
N ASN A 516 -6.35 21.99 -13.78
CA ASN A 516 -5.29 21.44 -14.65
C ASN A 516 -5.81 21.01 -16.03
N SER A 517 -7.06 21.34 -16.37
CA SER A 517 -7.78 20.96 -17.62
C SER A 517 -7.92 19.46 -17.88
N MET A 518 -7.47 18.60 -16.95
CA MET A 518 -7.48 17.15 -17.05
C MET A 518 -7.83 16.53 -15.69
N PRO A 519 -9.00 15.87 -15.54
CA PRO A 519 -9.41 15.25 -14.28
C PRO A 519 -8.76 13.88 -14.06
N ILE A 520 -7.44 13.78 -14.29
CA ILE A 520 -6.67 12.54 -14.18
C ILE A 520 -5.57 12.71 -13.14
N LEU A 521 -5.55 11.83 -12.14
CA LEU A 521 -4.46 11.73 -11.17
C LEU A 521 -3.73 10.40 -11.33
N LEU A 522 -2.42 10.43 -11.12
CA LEU A 522 -1.67 9.21 -10.81
C LEU A 522 -2.15 8.71 -9.45
N ASN A 523 -2.63 7.47 -9.39
CA ASN A 523 -3.00 6.80 -8.16
C ASN A 523 -2.14 5.54 -7.96
N THR A 524 -1.48 5.45 -6.81
CA THR A 524 -0.76 4.26 -6.38
C THR A 524 -1.01 3.97 -4.91
N SER A 525 -0.72 2.74 -4.49
CA SER A 525 -0.97 2.29 -3.12
C SER A 525 -0.23 3.13 -2.08
N PHE A 526 -0.82 3.36 -0.92
CA PHE A 526 -0.13 4.08 0.17
C PHE A 526 0.76 3.13 0.96
N ASN A 527 1.90 2.78 0.36
CA ASN A 527 2.94 1.91 0.91
C ASN A 527 4.27 2.02 0.13
N LYS A 528 5.29 1.27 0.57
CA LYS A 528 6.58 1.05 -0.10
C LYS A 528 6.85 -0.44 -0.29
N LYS A 529 7.90 -0.80 -1.04
CA LYS A 529 8.31 -2.21 -1.26
C LYS A 529 8.42 -2.95 0.08
N GLY A 530 7.88 -4.17 0.12
CA GLY A 530 7.87 -5.02 1.31
C GLY A 530 6.81 -4.68 2.35
N MET A 531 6.01 -3.63 2.16
CA MET A 531 4.98 -3.22 3.12
C MET A 531 3.56 -3.35 2.53
N PRO A 532 2.59 -3.91 3.27
CA PRO A 532 1.17 -3.82 2.92
C PRO A 532 0.68 -2.35 2.85
N ILE A 533 -0.48 -2.10 2.24
CA ILE A 533 -1.13 -0.77 2.26
C ILE A 533 -1.37 -0.35 3.72
N VAL A 534 -1.10 0.91 4.07
CA VAL A 534 -1.37 1.41 5.44
C VAL A 534 -2.87 1.29 5.77
N GLU A 535 -3.16 0.87 7.00
CA GLU A 535 -4.52 0.69 7.50
C GLU A 535 -4.85 1.77 8.53
N THR A 536 -3.96 2.01 9.49
CA THR A 536 -4.19 2.94 10.60
C THR A 536 -3.60 4.33 10.36
N LEU A 537 -4.14 5.32 11.08
CA LEU A 537 -3.62 6.69 11.10
C LEU A 537 -2.15 6.76 11.52
N LYS A 538 -1.77 5.97 12.53
CA LYS A 538 -0.38 5.90 13.02
C LYS A 538 0.57 5.40 11.94
N GLU A 539 0.18 4.38 11.19
CA GLU A 539 0.96 3.87 10.04
C GLU A 539 1.10 4.92 8.94
N ALA A 540 0.01 5.62 8.60
CA ALA A 540 0.03 6.68 7.59
C ALA A 540 0.96 7.83 7.96
N VAL A 541 0.90 8.29 9.22
CA VAL A 541 1.79 9.34 9.76
C VAL A 541 3.24 8.88 9.80
N ALA A 542 3.50 7.65 10.28
CA ALA A 542 4.84 7.09 10.32
C ALA A 542 5.44 7.01 8.91
N PHE A 543 4.68 6.48 7.95
CA PHE A 543 5.11 6.42 6.56
C PHE A 543 5.38 7.82 5.99
N PHE A 544 4.44 8.77 6.15
CA PHE A 544 4.58 10.12 5.65
C PHE A 544 5.86 10.79 6.13
N LYS A 545 6.23 10.59 7.40
CA LYS A 545 7.46 11.13 8.00
C LYS A 545 8.73 10.56 7.34
N GLU A 546 8.75 9.28 7.03
CA GLU A 546 9.92 8.56 6.51
C GLU A 546 10.26 8.84 5.04
N VAL A 547 9.29 9.26 4.22
CA VAL A 547 9.47 9.40 2.77
C VAL A 547 9.28 10.85 2.31
N PRO A 548 9.84 11.28 1.17
CA PRO A 548 9.77 12.67 0.74
C PRO A 548 8.44 13.05 0.07
N ILE A 549 7.30 12.62 0.62
CA ILE A 549 5.96 13.11 0.26
C ILE A 549 5.77 14.53 0.84
N ASP A 550 5.08 15.41 0.10
CA ASP A 550 4.97 16.82 0.45
C ASP A 550 3.87 17.09 1.48
N TYR A 551 2.68 16.50 1.27
CA TYR A 551 1.56 16.64 2.20
C TYR A 551 0.85 15.32 2.46
N LEU A 552 0.21 15.25 3.63
CA LEU A 552 -0.64 14.16 4.06
C LEU A 552 -2.05 14.69 4.27
N VAL A 553 -3.03 14.09 3.62
CA VAL A 553 -4.45 14.32 3.88
C VAL A 553 -4.95 13.20 4.77
N LEU A 554 -5.48 13.55 5.95
CA LEU A 554 -6.15 12.64 6.88
C LEU A 554 -7.53 13.21 7.23
N ASP A 555 -8.59 12.47 6.90
CA ASP A 555 -9.96 12.75 7.37
C ASP A 555 -10.34 14.25 7.25
N GLY A 556 -10.18 14.80 6.05
CA GLY A 556 -10.53 16.19 5.75
C GLY A 556 -9.58 17.27 6.29
N ALA A 557 -8.38 16.92 6.76
CA ALA A 557 -7.33 17.88 7.10
C ALA A 557 -6.05 17.62 6.30
N ILE A 558 -5.33 18.70 5.99
CA ILE A 558 -4.05 18.66 5.28
C ILE A 558 -2.94 18.92 6.29
N PHE A 559 -1.91 18.08 6.25
CA PHE A 559 -0.73 18.16 7.10
C PHE A 559 0.52 18.32 6.24
N SER A 560 1.41 19.21 6.64
CA SER A 560 2.79 19.28 6.16
C SER A 560 3.76 18.82 7.25
N LYS A 561 4.99 18.48 6.85
CA LYS A 561 6.07 18.28 7.82
C LYS A 561 6.48 19.62 8.41
N ILE A 562 6.78 19.65 9.71
CA ILE A 562 7.37 20.83 10.35
C ILE A 562 8.83 20.95 9.88
N GLY A 563 9.20 22.14 9.38
CA GLY A 563 10.48 22.40 8.73
C GLY A 563 10.45 22.06 7.24
N MET A 564 10.56 23.07 6.38
CA MET A 564 10.79 22.87 4.94
C MET A 564 12.10 22.10 4.73
N LYS A 565 12.14 21.25 3.69
CA LYS A 565 13.32 20.43 3.35
C LYS A 565 14.55 21.33 3.15
N MET A 566 15.76 20.82 3.49
CA MET A 566 17.08 21.45 3.29
C MET A 566 17.27 22.20 1.96
N ASN A 567 16.58 21.79 0.89
CA ASN A 567 16.78 22.31 -0.46
C ASN A 567 15.91 23.56 -0.78
N ASP A 568 15.00 23.97 0.10
CA ASP A 568 14.10 25.10 -0.14
C ASP A 568 14.53 26.39 0.60
N LEU A 569 15.63 26.34 1.37
CA LEU A 569 16.15 27.45 2.17
C LEU A 569 17.54 27.87 1.68
N ASN A 570 17.59 28.77 0.69
CA ASN A 570 18.83 29.39 0.23
C ASN A 570 19.00 30.77 0.87
N PHE A 571 20.07 30.97 1.63
CA PHE A 571 20.54 32.24 2.17
C PHE A 571 21.76 32.72 1.35
N ASN A 572 21.78 34.01 1.04
CA ASN A 572 22.84 34.69 0.32
C ASN A 572 24.15 34.70 1.13
N ASP A 573 24.06 34.86 2.45
CA ASP A 573 25.23 34.79 3.33
C ASP A 573 25.65 33.35 3.59
N LYS A 574 26.91 33.03 3.24
CA LYS A 574 27.45 31.66 3.32
C LYS A 574 27.57 31.15 4.76
N VAL A 575 27.82 32.05 5.71
CA VAL A 575 27.93 31.67 7.13
C VAL A 575 26.55 31.32 7.68
N THR A 576 25.56 32.15 7.37
CA THR A 576 24.14 31.92 7.67
C THR A 576 23.67 30.60 7.08
N GLN A 577 23.93 30.35 5.79
CA GLN A 577 23.58 29.07 5.17
C GLN A 577 24.21 27.89 5.91
N LYS A 578 25.50 27.97 6.23
CA LYS A 578 26.21 26.90 6.94
C LYS A 578 25.63 26.63 8.33
N ILE A 579 25.21 27.67 9.04
CA ILE A 579 24.57 27.56 10.36
C ILE A 579 23.17 26.96 10.21
N VAL A 580 22.37 27.42 9.24
CA VAL A 580 21.03 26.89 8.97
C VAL A 580 21.08 25.42 8.59
N ASP A 581 22.02 25.02 7.73
CA ASP A 581 22.23 23.63 7.34
C ASP A 581 22.49 22.75 8.56
N PHE A 582 23.30 23.24 9.51
CA PHE A 582 23.57 22.56 10.76
C PHE A 582 22.33 22.46 11.66
N ILE A 583 21.58 23.55 11.84
CA ILE A 583 20.36 23.58 12.66
C ILE A 583 19.32 22.58 12.12
N LEU A 584 19.16 22.53 10.80
CA LEU A 584 18.33 21.53 10.12
C LEU A 584 18.88 20.11 10.32
N GLN A 585 20.20 19.93 10.19
CA GLN A 585 20.87 18.63 10.36
C GLN A 585 20.66 18.05 11.77
N ILE A 586 20.66 18.88 12.81
CA ILE A 586 20.41 18.43 14.19
C ILE A 586 18.93 18.23 14.49
N GLY A 587 18.03 18.58 13.56
CA GLY A 587 16.60 18.32 13.67
C GLY A 587 15.78 19.47 14.27
N LEU A 588 16.32 20.70 14.31
CA LEU A 588 15.53 21.90 14.62
C LEU A 588 14.92 22.49 13.33
N PRO A 589 13.63 22.86 13.33
CA PRO A 589 12.99 23.51 12.20
C PRO A 589 13.58 24.90 11.94
N VAL A 590 13.77 25.25 10.67
CA VAL A 590 14.10 26.60 10.23
C VAL A 590 13.08 27.06 9.20
N PHE A 591 12.68 28.34 9.27
CA PHE A 591 11.77 28.99 8.34
C PHE A 591 12.46 30.24 7.79
N LYS A 592 12.40 30.47 6.48
CA LYS A 592 12.83 31.75 5.87
C LYS A 592 11.61 32.56 5.51
N GLU A 593 11.44 33.72 6.12
CA GLU A 593 10.25 34.56 5.92
C GLU A 593 10.50 36.02 6.33
N THR A 594 9.68 36.94 5.84
CA THR A 594 9.66 38.32 6.32
C THR A 594 8.97 38.39 7.68
N ILE A 595 9.69 38.81 8.71
CA ILE A 595 9.17 38.91 10.08
C ILE A 595 8.59 40.32 10.27
N LYS A 596 7.29 40.40 10.57
CA LYS A 596 6.58 41.69 10.69
C LYS A 596 6.59 42.26 12.11
N GLU A 597 6.80 41.42 13.11
CA GLU A 597 6.83 41.79 14.53
C GLU A 597 8.23 42.23 14.98
N GLU A 598 8.30 42.86 16.16
CA GLU A 598 9.58 43.13 16.82
C GLU A 598 10.13 41.84 17.44
N THR A 599 11.38 41.53 17.09
CA THR A 599 12.09 40.35 17.57
C THR A 599 13.12 40.74 18.61
N PHE A 600 13.40 39.84 19.56
CA PHE A 600 14.43 40.05 20.57
C PHE A 600 15.82 40.21 19.93
N LEU A 601 16.15 39.34 18.97
CA LEU A 601 17.35 39.46 18.12
C LEU A 601 16.94 39.92 16.71
N PRO A 602 17.69 40.83 16.07
CA PRO A 602 17.34 41.34 14.74
C PRO A 602 17.17 40.22 13.70
N GLY A 603 15.97 40.09 13.14
CA GLY A 603 15.66 39.13 12.08
C GLY A 603 15.56 37.65 12.52
N VAL A 604 15.51 37.37 13.82
CA VAL A 604 15.37 36.00 14.35
C VAL A 604 14.14 35.92 15.25
N LEU A 605 13.22 35.01 14.95
CA LEU A 605 12.04 34.75 15.75
C LEU A 605 11.97 33.28 16.15
N VAL A 606 12.00 33.00 17.45
CA VAL A 606 11.74 31.65 17.96
C VAL A 606 10.25 31.38 17.98
N ARG A 607 9.82 30.30 17.33
CA ARG A 607 8.43 29.83 17.38
C ARG A 607 8.32 28.36 17.01
N ASN A 608 7.31 27.67 17.55
CA ASN A 608 6.99 26.28 17.21
C ASN A 608 8.20 25.33 17.32
N GLY A 609 9.08 25.56 18.30
CA GLY A 609 10.29 24.74 18.50
C GLY A 609 11.38 24.90 17.44
N GLY A 610 11.33 25.96 16.62
CA GLY A 610 12.33 26.27 15.59
C GLY A 610 12.58 27.77 15.44
N LEU A 611 13.37 28.12 14.41
CA LEU A 611 13.77 29.50 14.12
C LEU A 611 13.15 29.99 12.82
N ALA A 612 12.38 31.07 12.87
CA ALA A 612 12.05 31.87 11.71
C ALA A 612 13.11 32.95 11.51
N ILE A 613 13.59 33.09 10.27
CA ILE A 613 14.72 33.95 9.90
C ILE A 613 14.28 34.90 8.78
N ASP A 614 14.38 36.19 9.08
CA ASP A 614 14.27 37.28 8.10
C ASP A 614 15.67 37.70 7.67
N GLU A 615 16.07 37.23 6.49
CA GLU A 615 17.42 37.46 5.96
C GLU A 615 17.74 38.95 5.77
N GLU A 616 16.74 39.79 5.47
CA GLU A 616 16.96 41.23 5.27
C GLU A 616 17.23 41.96 6.59
N ARG A 617 16.84 41.36 7.72
CA ARG A 617 16.96 41.94 9.06
C ARG A 617 18.01 41.26 9.93
N LEU A 618 18.48 40.08 9.53
CA LEU A 618 19.49 39.32 10.26
C LEU A 618 20.83 40.08 10.21
N LEU A 619 21.29 40.55 11.38
CA LEU A 619 22.56 41.30 11.47
C LEU A 619 23.76 40.40 11.77
N TYR A 620 23.59 39.39 12.63
CA TYR A 620 24.69 38.55 13.11
C TYR A 620 24.34 37.06 12.96
N PRO A 621 25.00 36.31 12.05
CA PRO A 621 24.70 34.89 11.85
C PRO A 621 24.88 34.03 13.11
N GLY A 622 25.77 34.43 14.03
CA GLY A 622 26.00 33.73 15.30
C GLY A 622 24.79 33.68 16.23
N ASP A 623 23.88 34.64 16.13
CA ASP A 623 22.63 34.70 16.90
C ASP A 623 21.75 33.46 16.66
N LEU A 624 21.82 32.89 15.45
CA LEU A 624 21.11 31.66 15.12
C LEU A 624 21.61 30.46 15.93
N LEU A 625 22.92 30.37 16.20
CA LEU A 625 23.47 29.31 17.05
C LEU A 625 23.12 29.53 18.52
N HIS A 626 22.95 30.79 18.93
CA HIS A 626 22.53 31.14 20.28
C HIS A 626 21.08 30.70 20.53
N GLU A 627 20.15 31.11 19.67
CA GLU A 627 18.73 30.73 19.78
C GLU A 627 18.50 29.23 19.56
N ALA A 628 19.25 28.61 18.63
CA ALA A 628 19.24 27.16 18.48
C ALA A 628 19.73 26.44 19.75
N GLY A 629 20.69 27.01 20.48
CA GLY A 629 21.19 26.48 21.74
C GLY A 629 20.13 26.50 22.85
N HIS A 630 19.35 27.58 22.95
CA HIS A 630 18.20 27.63 23.85
C HIS A 630 17.18 26.54 23.52
N LEU A 631 16.81 26.39 22.25
CA LEU A 631 15.90 25.33 21.82
C LEU A 631 16.49 23.93 22.08
N ALA A 632 17.76 23.72 21.79
CA ALA A 632 18.43 22.43 21.90
C ALA A 632 18.52 21.88 23.33
N THR A 633 18.64 22.77 24.31
CA THR A 633 18.78 22.42 25.73
C THR A 633 17.44 22.26 26.46
N LEU A 634 16.33 22.64 25.82
CA LEU A 634 14.97 22.38 26.29
C LEU A 634 14.50 20.96 25.96
N THR A 635 13.64 20.41 26.82
CA THR A 635 12.93 19.15 26.53
C THR A 635 12.00 19.35 25.33
N PRO A 636 11.68 18.27 24.57
CA PRO A 636 10.82 18.38 23.39
C PRO A 636 9.48 19.11 23.65
N GLN A 637 8.88 18.91 24.82
CA GLN A 637 7.63 19.57 25.21
C GLN A 637 7.81 21.09 25.40
N LYS A 638 8.88 21.53 26.08
CA LYS A 638 9.11 22.95 26.35
C LYS A 638 9.53 23.73 25.11
N ARG A 639 10.18 23.09 24.13
CA ARG A 639 10.60 23.75 22.87
C ARG A 639 9.43 24.35 22.10
N VAL A 640 8.27 23.70 22.11
CA VAL A 640 7.10 24.20 21.36
C VAL A 640 6.33 25.29 22.11
N GLU A 641 6.58 25.47 23.41
CA GLU A 641 5.91 26.46 24.27
C GLU A 641 6.59 27.84 24.23
N VAL A 642 7.85 27.92 23.81
CA VAL A 642 8.63 29.15 23.82
C VAL A 642 8.40 29.99 22.55
N TYR A 643 8.35 31.31 22.73
CA TYR A 643 8.05 32.28 21.67
C TYR A 643 8.88 33.54 21.87
N ASN A 644 9.57 33.97 20.81
CA ASN A 644 10.43 35.15 20.73
C ASN A 644 11.63 35.11 21.70
N ASP A 645 11.43 35.33 23.00
CA ASP A 645 12.46 35.29 24.04
C ASP A 645 12.37 33.97 24.82
N VAL A 646 13.40 33.13 24.70
CA VAL A 646 13.39 31.74 25.17
C VAL A 646 13.84 31.61 26.63
N SER A 647 14.60 32.56 27.18
CA SER A 647 15.29 32.38 28.47
C SER A 647 15.23 33.61 29.38
N LYS A 648 14.83 33.39 30.64
CA LYS A 648 14.81 34.43 31.70
C LYS A 648 15.71 34.13 32.89
N ASN A 649 16.50 33.05 32.85
CA ASN A 649 17.33 32.62 33.98
C ASN A 649 18.79 32.37 33.55
N ALA A 650 19.73 32.77 34.42
CA ALA A 650 21.17 32.68 34.19
C ALA A 650 21.68 31.25 33.94
N GLY A 651 21.00 30.22 34.48
CA GLY A 651 21.39 28.82 34.24
C GLY A 651 21.18 28.37 32.79
N ASP A 652 20.08 28.80 32.17
CA ASP A 652 19.75 28.48 30.78
C ASP A 652 20.70 29.21 29.82
N GLU A 653 21.08 30.43 30.18
CA GLU A 653 22.09 31.20 29.43
C GLU A 653 23.47 30.52 29.43
N LEU A 654 23.92 30.07 30.61
CA LEU A 654 25.23 29.40 30.74
C LEU A 654 25.30 28.12 29.90
N VAL A 655 24.24 27.32 29.87
CA VAL A 655 24.23 26.07 29.08
C VAL A 655 24.14 26.37 27.58
N THR A 656 23.38 27.38 27.18
CA THR A 656 23.31 27.85 25.79
C THR A 656 24.67 28.33 25.31
N LEU A 657 25.37 29.17 26.08
CA LEU A 657 26.72 29.63 25.74
C LEU A 657 27.69 28.48 25.45
N ALA A 658 27.65 27.43 26.28
CA ALA A 658 28.47 26.23 26.10
C ALA A 658 28.08 25.43 24.85
N TRP A 659 26.77 25.27 24.62
CA TRP A 659 26.24 24.58 23.44
C TRP A 659 26.61 25.31 22.14
N SER A 660 26.41 26.61 22.11
CA SER A 660 26.70 27.45 20.93
C SER A 660 28.20 27.50 20.64
N TYR A 661 29.06 27.53 21.67
CA TYR A 661 30.51 27.39 21.49
C TYR A 661 30.87 26.04 20.85
N ALA A 662 30.31 24.93 21.36
CA ALA A 662 30.52 23.61 20.80
C ALA A 662 30.07 23.52 19.33
N ALA A 663 28.90 24.10 19.01
CA ALA A 663 28.39 24.20 17.64
C ALA A 663 29.31 25.02 16.73
N ALA A 664 29.78 26.18 17.18
CA ALA A 664 30.72 27.01 16.42
C ALA A 664 32.04 26.26 16.14
N LYS A 665 32.55 25.49 17.11
CA LYS A 665 33.73 24.63 16.92
C LYS A 665 33.46 23.48 15.94
N TYR A 666 32.32 22.82 16.04
CA TYR A 666 31.91 21.77 15.09
C TYR A 666 31.83 22.30 13.65
N LEU A 667 31.32 23.51 13.48
CA LEU A 667 31.21 24.19 12.20
C LEU A 667 32.50 24.88 11.75
N ASN A 668 33.59 24.80 12.51
CA ASN A 668 34.84 25.51 12.24
C ASN A 668 34.61 27.01 11.95
N LEU A 669 33.81 27.67 12.79
CA LEU A 669 33.55 29.12 12.74
C LEU A 669 34.50 29.85 13.68
N GLU A 670 34.89 31.08 13.31
CA GLU A 670 35.61 31.96 14.22
C GLU A 670 34.70 32.38 15.39
N LEU A 671 35.25 32.48 16.61
CA LEU A 671 34.45 32.73 17.81
C LEU A 671 33.82 34.13 17.86
N ASN A 672 34.38 35.10 17.17
CA ASN A 672 33.81 36.44 16.97
C ASN A 672 32.52 36.44 16.13
N ILE A 673 32.26 35.39 15.33
CA ILE A 673 30.98 35.22 14.63
C ILE A 673 29.88 34.91 15.65
N LEU A 674 30.18 34.05 16.63
CA LEU A 674 29.26 33.67 17.71
C LEU A 674 29.16 34.76 18.79
N PHE A 675 30.29 35.25 19.26
CA PHE A 675 30.44 36.28 20.30
C PHE A 675 30.85 37.60 19.65
N HIS A 676 29.92 38.21 18.92
CA HIS A 676 30.15 39.48 18.22
C HIS A 676 30.10 40.68 19.18
N ASP A 677 30.72 41.80 18.81
CA ASP A 677 30.94 42.96 19.71
C ASP A 677 29.65 43.61 20.23
N ASN A 678 28.53 43.44 19.53
CA ASN A 678 27.22 43.97 19.92
C ASN A 678 26.35 42.95 20.68
N GLY A 679 26.87 41.74 20.94
CA GLY A 679 26.19 40.68 21.66
C GLY A 679 26.52 40.69 23.16
N TYR A 680 25.80 39.87 23.92
CA TYR A 680 26.15 39.52 25.31
C TYR A 680 26.41 40.71 26.25
N LYS A 681 25.69 41.83 26.05
CA LYS A 681 25.82 43.05 26.86
C LYS A 681 27.26 43.60 26.97
N GLY A 682 28.10 43.32 25.97
CA GLY A 682 29.49 43.78 25.91
C GLY A 682 30.54 42.80 26.45
N ASP A 683 30.14 41.62 26.93
CA ASP A 683 31.06 40.62 27.49
C ASP A 683 31.69 39.68 26.42
N SER A 684 31.42 39.93 25.14
CA SER A 684 31.87 39.08 24.02
C SER A 684 33.39 38.86 23.99
N SER A 685 34.20 39.89 24.23
CA SER A 685 35.67 39.74 24.23
C SER A 685 36.15 38.78 25.33
N TRP A 686 35.51 38.84 26.50
CA TRP A 686 35.82 37.95 27.61
C TRP A 686 35.40 36.50 27.31
N LEU A 687 34.21 36.29 26.72
CA LEU A 687 33.72 34.97 26.31
C LEU A 687 34.64 34.31 25.27
N VAL A 688 35.12 35.08 24.29
CA VAL A 688 36.10 34.61 23.30
C VAL A 688 37.39 34.17 23.96
N GLU A 689 37.95 34.98 24.88
CA GLU A 689 39.18 34.65 25.60
C GLU A 689 39.01 33.41 26.48
N HIS A 690 37.92 33.36 27.26
CA HIS A 690 37.58 32.25 28.14
C HIS A 690 37.54 30.91 27.38
N TYR A 691 36.74 30.82 26.32
CA TYR A 691 36.59 29.57 25.58
C TYR A 691 37.79 29.25 24.67
N ARG A 692 38.58 30.25 24.25
CA ARG A 692 39.84 30.02 23.54
C ARG A 692 40.89 29.39 24.46
N ASN A 693 40.87 29.73 25.74
CA ASN A 693 41.77 29.19 26.76
C ASN A 693 41.26 27.88 27.39
N GLY A 694 40.27 27.21 26.79
CA GLY A 694 39.74 25.93 27.26
C GLY A 694 38.73 26.04 28.40
N GLY A 695 38.07 27.19 28.54
CA GLY A 695 37.04 27.40 29.55
C GLY A 695 35.86 26.41 29.45
N GLU A 696 35.39 25.95 30.61
CA GLU A 696 34.33 24.93 30.75
C GLU A 696 33.01 25.53 31.28
N MET A 697 32.76 26.81 31.01
CA MET A 697 31.52 27.46 31.44
C MET A 697 30.33 26.74 30.82
N GLY A 698 29.29 26.46 31.63
CA GLY A 698 28.08 25.74 31.19
C GLY A 698 28.25 24.23 30.95
N LEU A 699 29.48 23.69 30.88
CA LEU A 699 29.75 22.27 30.67
C LEU A 699 29.08 21.36 31.71
N PRO A 700 29.11 21.65 33.03
CA PRO A 700 28.42 20.79 34.01
C PRO A 700 26.93 20.60 33.73
N LEU A 701 26.26 21.61 33.16
CA LEU A 701 24.85 21.54 32.79
C LEU A 701 24.66 20.71 31.51
N LEU A 702 25.51 20.87 30.49
CA LEU A 702 25.49 20.02 29.30
C LEU A 702 25.71 18.54 29.65
N GLU A 703 26.62 18.26 30.57
CA GLU A 703 26.89 16.91 31.06
C GLU A 703 25.73 16.35 31.87
N TRP A 704 25.09 17.16 32.71
CA TRP A 704 23.87 16.78 33.43
C TRP A 704 22.71 16.45 32.47
N MET A 705 22.59 17.19 31.37
CA MET A 705 21.58 16.94 30.32
C MET A 705 21.94 15.78 29.38
N GLY A 706 23.13 15.18 29.53
CA GLY A 706 23.60 14.09 28.68
C GLY A 706 23.98 14.50 27.25
N LEU A 707 24.30 15.77 27.04
CA LEU A 707 24.63 16.33 25.72
C LEU A 707 26.14 16.30 25.41
N SER A 708 26.99 16.41 26.43
CA SER A 708 28.45 16.35 26.33
C SER A 708 29.05 15.67 27.57
N TYR A 709 30.36 15.41 27.55
CA TYR A 709 31.10 14.83 28.67
C TYR A 709 32.23 15.76 29.11
N GLY A 710 32.38 15.90 30.43
CA GLY A 710 33.56 16.48 31.03
C GLY A 710 34.77 15.55 30.91
N TYR A 711 35.98 16.08 31.07
CA TYR A 711 37.23 15.33 30.85
C TYR A 711 37.29 13.98 31.59
N LYS A 712 36.99 13.98 32.90
CA LYS A 712 37.04 12.77 33.74
C LYS A 712 36.07 11.68 33.30
N ARG A 713 34.87 12.07 32.87
CA ARG A 713 33.82 11.12 32.45
C ARG A 713 34.08 10.61 31.04
N ALA A 714 34.55 11.49 30.15
CA ALA A 714 34.98 11.14 28.80
C ALA A 714 36.10 10.09 28.81
N GLU A 715 37.10 10.25 29.68
CA GLU A 715 38.18 9.27 29.88
C GLU A 715 37.63 7.91 30.34
N LYS A 716 36.73 7.91 31.34
CA LYS A 716 36.10 6.69 31.87
C LYS A 716 35.26 5.96 30.81
N GLU A 717 34.50 6.71 30.01
CA GLU A 717 33.57 6.16 29.01
C GLU A 717 34.22 5.96 27.63
N LYS A 718 35.50 6.32 27.47
CA LYS A 718 36.29 6.24 26.21
C LYS A 718 35.64 7.00 25.04
N VAL A 719 35.17 8.21 25.32
CA VAL A 719 34.54 9.12 24.35
C VAL A 719 35.28 10.47 24.32
N GLN A 720 34.98 11.32 23.34
CA GLN A 720 35.56 12.65 23.26
C GLN A 720 34.96 13.59 24.32
N SER A 721 35.79 14.39 24.98
CA SER A 721 35.35 15.42 25.93
C SER A 721 34.90 16.69 25.20
N PHE A 722 34.20 17.56 25.93
CA PHE A 722 33.86 18.92 25.48
C PHE A 722 35.08 19.63 24.85
N PRO A 723 34.91 20.35 23.71
CA PRO A 723 33.66 20.76 23.06
C PRO A 723 32.97 19.71 22.18
N ALA A 724 33.41 18.44 22.19
CA ALA A 724 32.68 17.40 21.45
C ALA A 724 31.30 17.14 22.08
N MET A 725 30.26 17.19 21.25
CA MET A 725 28.89 16.88 21.64
C MET A 725 28.56 15.43 21.30
N GLN A 726 27.88 14.73 22.20
CA GLN A 726 27.39 13.37 21.99
C GLN A 726 26.01 13.39 21.34
N LYS A 727 25.23 14.40 21.70
CA LYS A 727 23.92 14.71 21.14
C LYS A 727 23.80 16.22 21.03
N TRP A 728 23.13 16.67 19.98
CA TRP A 728 22.87 18.10 19.78
C TRP A 728 21.52 18.54 20.34
N LEU A 729 20.61 17.60 20.62
CA LEU A 729 19.28 17.87 21.19
C LEU A 729 19.06 17.09 22.48
N ARG A 730 18.41 17.74 23.44
CA ARG A 730 17.99 17.10 24.70
C ARG A 730 16.75 16.23 24.50
N ASP A 731 16.88 14.95 24.81
CA ASP A 731 15.77 13.99 24.86
C ASP A 731 14.98 14.09 26.19
N VAL A 732 13.83 13.44 26.27
CA VAL A 732 13.12 13.25 27.55
C VAL A 732 13.98 12.33 28.42
N ILE A 733 14.30 12.79 29.64
CA ILE A 733 15.04 12.00 30.64
C ILE A 733 14.20 10.84 31.13
#